data_AF-A0A8T6RLJ4-F1
#
_entry.id   AF-A0A8T6RLJ4-F1
#
_cell.length_a   1.000
_cell.length_b   1.000
_cell.length_c   1.000
_cell.angle_alpha   90.00
_cell.angle_beta   90.00
_cell.angle_gamma   90.00
#
_symmetry.space_group_name_H-M   'P 1'
#
loop_
_entity.id
_entity.type
_entity.pdbx_description
1 polymer ?
#
loop_
_entity_poly.entity_id
_entity_poly.type
_entity_poly.pdbx_seq_one_letter_code
_entity_poly.pdbx_strand_id
1 'polypeptide(L)'
;MIAGFKPIHQELMNISDEIFVKKHIFSTEELYNLAKRKTNYSSGEILNAIEYLVKNKYLVQGTMLKKDNLLGNENRQKILKHISENPASNLNDLMSKLNLGPHSARWHLAMLKRFGLIKNQKISNNIIYFITSFPYEHQEIAFILKRPKSQKILEFLKGNPGINQSELSNISEISYSTLSYQLDIMEKIDLIKKVKEGKNIKLFLNENKCILIEELLSAQNPSEKKDIELLREFDYVGGQIRFKVAIRNNMDSVVTHIACALTSSRQFKIIEEIKRIDILGPRESRGLDFMLEPLTCGRSEIFGTVSYKNTSGMACSVIIQPLEVWIKCPLVESEKLDLKNVEKLKKELSKASYKINFDNLPRQISFEAVKKQVSSLDLSEIYYDQDQLHIIYSGIAKITDDIIIVEIITLTSSINIDIYTRDIKQATGFLAWLQNLIAINFETSQKLFLKTEKMNKRLSECFELSKILNVLIENCESKVSIQEIINIINEIINRLIANFENLTELKSLKRFNEKLLLQYGIDSKIPEPFQVDLIYYAISLNEKLLEISKSDSQLFLDSFEEINEFKDQKSLIDDTILNFQEELSIQYRKYINQIANYIIIIFKESGSSILEERISGKEFNADLLSGFIQAIQSFGIEIHKGETSISKMIYKDFEIIMEEGEYIRTAIICSNKSIGMLSGQLKRFVEEFEIRHKQDLKDFGGNIKIFRDSRDLISKFFRYD
;
A
#
# COMPACT_ATOMS: atom_id res chain seq x y z
N MET A 1 -2.45 -15.32 -7.03
CA MET A 1 -2.84 -14.53 -5.84
C MET A 1 -3.56 -15.46 -4.87
N ILE A 2 -3.03 -15.64 -3.65
CA ILE A 2 -3.69 -16.37 -2.56
C ILE A 2 -5.00 -15.65 -2.25
N ALA A 3 -6.13 -16.35 -2.26
CA ALA A 3 -7.41 -15.78 -1.90
C ALA A 3 -7.31 -15.14 -0.49
N GLY A 4 -7.40 -13.81 -0.44
CA GLY A 4 -7.39 -13.03 0.81
C GLY A 4 -6.09 -12.31 1.18
N PHE A 5 -4.95 -12.54 0.51
CA PHE A 5 -3.71 -11.77 0.79
C PHE A 5 -3.66 -10.50 -0.08
N LYS A 6 -3.90 -9.33 0.51
CA LYS A 6 -4.03 -8.03 -0.17
C LYS A 6 -2.72 -7.23 -0.12
N PRO A 7 -2.54 -6.19 -0.97
CA PRO A 7 -1.38 -5.30 -0.93
C PRO A 7 -1.09 -4.71 0.44
N ILE A 8 -2.13 -4.29 1.17
CA ILE A 8 -2.00 -3.80 2.56
C ILE A 8 -1.35 -4.83 3.50
N HIS A 9 -1.59 -6.13 3.32
CA HIS A 9 -0.95 -7.16 4.13
C HIS A 9 0.56 -7.23 3.85
N GLN A 10 0.97 -7.11 2.59
CA GLN A 10 2.38 -7.09 2.22
C GLN A 10 3.08 -5.83 2.73
N GLU A 11 2.41 -4.69 2.65
CA GLU A 11 2.93 -3.41 3.11
C GLU A 11 3.14 -3.40 4.63
N LEU A 12 2.17 -3.92 5.39
CA LEU A 12 2.32 -4.11 6.83
C LEU A 12 3.42 -5.12 7.19
N MET A 13 3.60 -6.19 6.40
CA MET A 13 4.71 -7.14 6.59
C MET A 13 6.08 -6.47 6.38
N ASN A 14 6.18 -5.55 5.42
CA ASN A 14 7.40 -4.75 5.19
C ASN A 14 7.64 -3.75 6.34
N ILE A 15 6.60 -3.06 6.81
CA ILE A 15 6.71 -2.14 7.97
C ILE A 15 7.14 -2.91 9.23
N SER A 16 6.68 -4.15 9.41
CA SER A 16 7.11 -4.98 10.54
C SER A 16 8.61 -5.29 10.51
N ASP A 17 9.26 -5.33 9.35
CA ASP A 17 10.71 -5.52 9.25
C ASP A 17 11.48 -4.36 9.89
N GLU A 18 10.98 -3.12 9.77
CA GLU A 18 11.59 -1.96 10.42
C GLU A 18 11.53 -2.04 11.95
N ILE A 19 10.45 -2.61 12.50
CA ILE A 19 10.31 -2.87 13.94
C ILE A 19 11.38 -3.87 14.39
N PHE A 20 11.60 -4.92 13.59
CA PHE A 20 12.59 -5.96 13.89
C PHE A 20 14.05 -5.48 13.78
N VAL A 21 14.34 -4.55 12.86
CA VAL A 21 15.68 -3.94 12.72
C VAL A 21 16.10 -3.20 14.00
N LYS A 22 15.14 -2.57 14.71
CA LYS A 22 15.40 -1.88 15.98
C LYS A 22 15.51 -2.82 17.19
N LYS A 23 15.54 -4.15 16.97
CA LYS A 23 15.51 -5.20 18.02
C LYS A 23 14.28 -5.12 18.95
N HIS A 24 13.21 -4.47 18.51
CA HIS A 24 11.95 -4.46 19.25
C HIS A 24 11.14 -5.72 18.97
N ILE A 25 10.45 -6.18 20.00
CA ILE A 25 9.56 -7.32 19.94
C ILE A 25 8.26 -6.86 19.29
N PHE A 26 7.73 -7.61 18.32
CA PHE A 26 6.51 -7.22 17.61
C PHE A 26 5.34 -6.93 18.55
N SER A 27 4.78 -5.73 18.43
CA SER A 27 3.52 -5.30 19.03
C SER A 27 2.54 -4.84 17.94
N THR A 28 1.28 -5.24 18.07
CA THR A 28 0.21 -4.81 17.15
C THR A 28 -0.01 -3.31 17.21
N GLU A 29 0.14 -2.70 18.39
CA GLU A 29 0.01 -1.26 18.62
C GLU A 29 1.12 -0.47 17.91
N GLU A 30 2.36 -0.96 17.99
CA GLU A 30 3.50 -0.33 17.34
C GLU A 30 3.38 -0.40 15.81
N LEU A 31 2.99 -1.56 15.27
CA LEU A 31 2.73 -1.73 13.84
C LEU A 31 1.59 -0.83 13.36
N TYR A 32 0.50 -0.73 14.12
CA TYR A 32 -0.61 0.17 13.79
C TYR A 32 -0.15 1.63 13.73
N ASN A 33 0.59 2.10 14.73
CA ASN A 33 1.07 3.47 14.80
C ASN A 33 2.04 3.82 13.67
N LEU A 34 2.93 2.90 13.32
CA LEU A 34 3.85 3.06 12.18
C LEU A 34 3.10 3.04 10.84
N ALA A 35 2.16 2.11 10.66
CA ALA A 35 1.36 2.01 9.45
C ALA A 35 0.50 3.26 9.22
N LYS A 36 -0.12 3.81 10.27
CA LYS A 36 -0.90 5.05 10.20
C LYS A 36 -0.08 6.24 9.73
N ARG A 37 1.23 6.27 10.01
CA ARG A 37 2.13 7.36 9.60
C ARG A 37 2.67 7.19 8.18
N LYS A 38 2.80 5.94 7.71
CA LYS A 38 3.53 5.60 6.48
C LYS A 38 2.64 5.17 5.33
N THR A 39 1.38 4.85 5.59
CA THR A 39 0.45 4.34 4.59
C THR A 39 -0.75 5.26 4.45
N ASN A 40 -1.37 5.26 3.28
CA ASN A 40 -2.58 6.05 3.00
C ASN A 40 -3.88 5.28 3.30
N TYR A 41 -3.79 4.10 3.95
CA TYR A 41 -4.98 3.32 4.31
C TYR A 41 -5.72 3.91 5.50
N SER A 42 -7.04 3.73 5.52
CA SER A 42 -7.85 4.13 6.66
C SER A 42 -7.50 3.33 7.91
N SER A 43 -7.80 3.89 9.09
CA SER A 43 -7.54 3.19 10.36
C SER A 43 -8.27 1.84 10.45
N GLY A 44 -9.47 1.73 9.87
CA GLY A 44 -10.23 0.48 9.83
C GLY A 44 -9.57 -0.57 8.94
N GLU A 45 -9.04 -0.18 7.78
CA GLU A 45 -8.32 -1.08 6.88
C GLU A 45 -7.04 -1.62 7.53
N ILE A 46 -6.27 -0.75 8.18
CA ILE A 46 -5.03 -1.14 8.89
C ILE A 46 -5.36 -2.13 10.01
N LEU A 47 -6.36 -1.86 10.84
CA LEU A 47 -6.74 -2.76 11.95
C LEU A 47 -7.17 -4.13 11.44
N ASN A 48 -8.04 -4.18 10.41
CA ASN A 48 -8.49 -5.44 9.81
C ASN A 48 -7.32 -6.22 9.20
N ALA A 49 -6.39 -5.52 8.56
CA ALA A 49 -5.19 -6.11 7.96
C ALA A 49 -4.23 -6.68 9.02
N ILE A 50 -4.01 -5.96 10.13
CA ILE A 50 -3.22 -6.46 11.27
C ILE A 50 -3.91 -7.68 11.89
N GLU A 51 -5.22 -7.62 12.11
CA GLU A 51 -5.99 -8.74 12.65
C GLU A 51 -5.87 -9.98 11.76
N TYR A 52 -5.98 -9.81 10.44
CA TYR A 52 -5.77 -10.90 9.48
C TYR A 52 -4.38 -11.53 9.61
N LEU A 53 -3.33 -10.71 9.69
CA LEU A 53 -1.94 -11.18 9.80
C LEU A 53 -1.71 -11.96 11.12
N VAL A 54 -2.27 -11.48 12.23
CA VAL A 54 -2.14 -12.12 13.55
C VAL A 54 -2.97 -13.41 13.63
N LYS A 55 -4.21 -13.38 13.14
CA LYS A 55 -5.12 -14.54 13.12
C LYS A 55 -4.52 -15.71 12.32
N ASN A 56 -3.93 -15.42 11.16
CA ASN A 56 -3.30 -16.41 10.29
C ASN A 56 -1.83 -16.73 10.66
N LYS A 57 -1.36 -16.20 11.80
CA LYS A 57 -0.01 -16.43 12.36
C LYS A 57 1.13 -15.99 11.44
N TYR A 58 0.92 -15.03 10.55
CA TYR A 58 2.01 -14.40 9.80
C TYR A 58 2.92 -13.58 10.73
N LEU A 59 2.28 -12.88 11.68
CA LEU A 59 2.92 -12.15 12.78
C LEU A 59 2.40 -12.67 14.12
N VAL A 60 3.28 -12.75 15.12
CA VAL A 60 2.92 -13.20 16.46
C VAL A 60 3.46 -12.21 17.48
N GLN A 61 2.54 -11.56 18.22
CA GLN A 61 2.87 -10.59 19.27
C GLN A 61 3.85 -11.18 20.26
N GLY A 62 4.89 -10.45 20.62
CA GLY A 62 5.89 -10.95 21.56
C GLY A 62 7.02 -11.76 20.91
N THR A 63 7.25 -11.65 19.59
CA THR A 63 8.39 -12.27 18.88
C THR A 63 9.06 -11.30 17.92
N MET A 64 10.33 -11.57 17.55
CA MET A 64 11.02 -10.90 16.44
C MET A 64 10.97 -11.72 15.13
N LEU A 65 10.12 -12.75 15.09
CA LEU A 65 10.06 -13.70 14.00
C LEU A 65 8.77 -13.51 13.22
N LYS A 66 8.83 -13.87 11.95
CA LYS A 66 7.71 -13.92 11.02
C LYS A 66 7.53 -15.34 10.54
N LYS A 67 6.36 -15.68 10.02
CA LYS A 67 6.09 -17.05 9.53
C LYS A 67 7.03 -17.47 8.40
N ASP A 68 7.44 -16.55 7.53
CA ASP A 68 8.34 -16.79 6.39
C ASP A 68 9.79 -17.06 6.83
N ASN A 69 10.28 -16.40 7.88
CA ASN A 69 11.64 -16.57 8.39
C ASN A 69 11.74 -17.58 9.54
N LEU A 70 10.61 -18.08 10.04
CA LEU A 70 10.57 -19.03 11.15
C LEU A 70 11.42 -20.26 10.84
N LEU A 71 11.27 -20.90 9.68
CA LEU A 71 12.03 -22.10 9.34
C LEU A 71 13.43 -21.81 8.77
N GLY A 72 13.90 -20.56 8.76
CA GLY A 72 15.28 -20.23 8.36
C GLY A 72 16.38 -20.71 9.33
N ASN A 73 16.01 -21.35 10.46
CA ASN A 73 16.96 -21.88 11.44
C ASN A 73 16.97 -23.41 11.40
N GLU A 74 18.17 -23.99 11.23
CA GLU A 74 18.36 -25.44 11.11
C GLU A 74 17.79 -26.24 12.29
N ASN A 75 17.92 -25.75 13.53
CA ASN A 75 17.42 -26.48 14.69
C ASN A 75 15.89 -26.57 14.68
N ARG A 76 15.20 -25.51 14.23
CA ARG A 76 13.73 -25.54 14.09
C ARG A 76 13.28 -26.50 12.99
N GLN A 77 14.03 -26.58 11.89
CA GLN A 77 13.78 -27.58 10.83
C GLN A 77 14.01 -29.01 11.34
N LYS A 78 15.14 -29.26 12.02
CA LYS A 78 15.49 -30.56 12.62
C LYS A 78 14.42 -31.03 13.62
N ILE A 79 13.98 -30.13 14.51
CA ILE A 79 12.91 -30.42 15.48
C ILE A 79 11.60 -30.75 14.78
N LEU A 80 11.18 -29.93 13.81
CA LEU A 80 9.91 -30.12 13.11
C LEU A 80 9.90 -31.44 12.33
N LYS A 81 10.98 -31.72 11.59
CA LYS A 81 11.18 -32.99 10.87
C LYS A 81 11.11 -34.17 11.83
N HIS A 82 11.85 -34.12 12.93
CA HIS A 82 11.87 -35.19 13.91
C HIS A 82 10.49 -35.46 14.54
N ILE A 83 9.73 -34.41 14.90
CA ILE A 83 8.37 -34.57 15.45
C ILE A 83 7.39 -35.13 14.40
N SER A 84 7.60 -34.81 13.12
CA SER A 84 6.79 -35.35 12.03
C SER A 84 7.06 -36.84 11.80
N GLU A 85 8.34 -37.26 11.86
CA GLU A 85 8.76 -38.65 11.66
C GLU A 85 8.55 -39.50 12.92
N ASN A 86 8.62 -38.88 14.09
CA ASN A 86 8.47 -39.53 15.39
C ASN A 86 7.40 -38.77 16.21
N PRO A 87 6.10 -38.97 15.91
CA PRO A 87 5.03 -38.41 16.73
C PRO A 87 5.17 -38.85 18.18
N ALA A 88 4.61 -38.06 19.10
CA ALA A 88 4.74 -38.30 20.53
C ALA A 88 6.20 -38.21 21.07
N SER A 89 7.01 -37.31 20.52
CA SER A 89 8.34 -36.97 21.07
C SER A 89 8.25 -36.00 22.26
N ASN A 90 9.09 -36.25 23.28
CA ASN A 90 9.19 -35.40 24.46
C ASN A 90 10.45 -34.51 24.38
N LEU A 91 10.61 -33.57 25.32
CA LEU A 91 11.76 -32.65 25.32
C LEU A 91 13.11 -33.38 25.42
N ASN A 92 13.21 -34.41 26.26
CA ASN A 92 14.46 -35.14 26.47
C ASN A 92 14.88 -35.93 25.23
N ASP A 93 13.91 -36.51 24.52
CA ASP A 93 14.12 -37.23 23.27
C ASP A 93 14.62 -36.28 22.17
N LEU A 94 13.99 -35.10 22.06
CA LEU A 94 14.45 -34.06 21.12
C LEU A 94 15.86 -33.56 21.45
N MET A 95 16.16 -33.36 22.74
CA MET A 95 17.49 -32.92 23.18
C MET A 95 18.56 -33.95 22.87
N SER A 96 18.31 -35.23 23.17
CA SER A 96 19.29 -36.30 22.99
C SER A 96 19.50 -36.67 21.52
N LYS A 97 18.42 -36.78 20.73
CA LYS A 97 18.48 -37.16 19.31
C LYS A 97 19.02 -36.07 18.41
N LEU A 98 18.80 -34.80 18.76
CA LEU A 98 19.19 -33.65 17.93
C LEU A 98 20.39 -32.88 18.49
N ASN A 99 20.98 -33.35 19.60
CA ASN A 99 22.10 -32.72 20.30
C ASN A 99 21.84 -31.23 20.63
N LEU A 100 20.68 -30.94 21.23
CA LEU A 100 20.23 -29.58 21.54
C LEU A 100 20.33 -29.27 23.04
N GLY A 101 20.79 -28.06 23.37
CA GLY A 101 20.77 -27.55 24.73
C GLY A 101 19.34 -27.32 25.26
N PRO A 102 19.09 -27.46 26.58
CA PRO A 102 17.74 -27.38 27.16
C PRO A 102 17.00 -26.07 26.87
N HIS A 103 17.72 -24.95 26.96
CA HIS A 103 17.15 -23.62 26.70
C HIS A 103 16.80 -23.44 25.23
N SER A 104 17.71 -23.83 24.34
CA SER A 104 17.52 -23.78 22.88
C SER A 104 16.32 -24.63 22.45
N ALA A 105 16.24 -25.88 22.89
CA ALA A 105 15.13 -26.77 22.56
C ALA A 105 13.77 -26.21 23.00
N ARG A 106 13.67 -25.70 24.23
CA ARG A 106 12.43 -25.07 24.74
C ARG A 106 12.04 -23.84 23.94
N TRP A 107 13.00 -22.98 23.61
CA TRP A 107 12.74 -21.78 22.82
C TRP A 107 12.25 -22.13 21.41
N HIS A 108 12.91 -23.07 20.73
CA HIS A 108 12.51 -23.52 19.41
C HIS A 108 11.11 -24.15 19.41
N LEU A 109 10.80 -25.01 20.38
CA LEU A 109 9.47 -25.59 20.56
C LEU A 109 8.40 -24.53 20.84
N ALA A 110 8.70 -23.54 21.68
CA ALA A 110 7.80 -22.44 21.96
C ALA A 110 7.49 -21.61 20.70
N MET A 111 8.49 -21.34 19.86
CA MET A 111 8.29 -20.63 18.59
C MET A 111 7.45 -21.47 17.62
N LEU A 112 7.82 -22.73 17.37
CA LEU A 112 7.06 -23.62 16.48
C LEU A 112 5.60 -23.77 16.91
N LYS A 113 5.34 -23.84 18.23
CA LYS A 113 3.98 -23.89 18.79
C LYS A 113 3.23 -22.57 18.57
N ARG A 114 3.85 -21.42 18.85
CA ARG A 114 3.24 -20.09 18.70
C ARG A 114 2.81 -19.79 17.26
N PHE A 115 3.56 -20.27 16.28
CA PHE A 115 3.24 -20.16 14.86
C PHE A 115 2.32 -21.28 14.33
N GLY A 116 1.89 -22.20 15.19
CA GLY A 116 0.91 -23.23 14.85
C GLY A 116 1.45 -24.38 13.99
N LEU A 117 2.76 -24.64 14.00
CA LEU A 117 3.35 -25.78 13.27
C LEU A 117 3.34 -27.07 14.10
N ILE A 118 3.41 -26.94 15.42
CA ILE A 118 3.31 -28.06 16.36
C ILE A 118 2.28 -27.76 17.46
N LYS A 119 1.78 -28.81 18.08
CA LYS A 119 0.97 -28.78 19.30
C LYS A 119 1.59 -29.68 20.35
N ASN A 120 1.17 -29.50 21.60
CA ASN A 120 1.59 -30.37 22.68
C ASN A 120 0.41 -30.85 23.51
N GLN A 121 0.56 -32.05 24.06
CA GLN A 121 -0.38 -32.65 24.99
C GLN A 121 0.37 -33.06 26.24
N LYS A 122 -0.26 -32.88 27.40
CA LYS A 122 0.23 -33.42 28.66
C LYS A 122 -0.38 -34.81 28.85
N ILE A 123 0.44 -35.85 28.78
CA ILE A 123 0.01 -37.23 29.03
C ILE A 123 0.79 -37.74 30.25
N SER A 124 0.07 -38.03 31.34
CA SER A 124 0.64 -38.31 32.66
C SER A 124 1.57 -37.15 33.12
N ASN A 125 2.85 -37.42 33.40
CA ASN A 125 3.85 -36.42 33.77
C ASN A 125 4.70 -35.91 32.59
N ASN A 126 4.39 -36.31 31.34
CA ASN A 126 5.18 -35.92 30.17
C ASN A 126 4.46 -34.88 29.32
N ILE A 127 5.21 -33.90 28.81
CA ILE A 127 4.77 -33.00 27.75
C ILE A 127 5.30 -33.57 26.44
N ILE A 128 4.37 -33.81 25.51
CA ILE A 128 4.65 -34.54 24.28
C ILE A 128 4.18 -33.71 23.09
N TYR A 129 4.97 -33.71 22.04
CA TYR A 129 4.80 -32.84 20.89
C TYR A 129 4.35 -33.62 19.66
N PHE A 130 3.49 -32.98 18.87
CA PHE A 130 2.94 -33.49 17.63
C PHE A 130 2.90 -32.36 16.60
N ILE A 131 2.99 -32.67 15.31
CA ILE A 131 2.64 -31.70 14.26
C ILE A 131 1.17 -31.32 14.37
N THR A 132 0.82 -30.08 14.02
CA THR A 132 -0.54 -29.54 14.22
C THR A 132 -1.63 -30.39 13.54
N SER A 133 -1.33 -30.98 12.39
CA SER A 133 -2.23 -31.83 11.61
C SER A 133 -2.46 -33.22 12.20
N PHE A 134 -1.68 -33.65 13.21
CA PHE A 134 -1.81 -34.99 13.78
C PHE A 134 -3.14 -35.16 14.54
N PRO A 135 -4.01 -36.14 14.24
CA PRO A 135 -5.35 -36.25 14.83
C PRO A 135 -5.34 -36.31 16.36
N TYR A 136 -6.25 -35.59 17.04
CA TYR A 136 -6.30 -35.56 18.52
C TYR A 136 -6.65 -36.91 19.12
N GLU A 137 -7.58 -37.63 18.53
CA GLU A 137 -8.01 -38.97 18.97
C GLU A 137 -6.91 -40.04 18.87
N HIS A 138 -5.83 -39.78 18.14
CA HIS A 138 -4.73 -40.74 17.95
C HIS A 138 -3.51 -40.47 18.85
N GLN A 139 -3.48 -39.34 19.58
CA GLN A 139 -2.28 -38.89 20.31
C GLN A 139 -1.91 -39.80 21.49
N GLU A 140 -2.91 -40.25 22.26
CA GLU A 140 -2.67 -41.14 23.41
C GLU A 140 -2.21 -42.53 22.97
N ILE A 141 -2.81 -43.05 21.89
CA ILE A 141 -2.43 -44.31 21.26
C ILE A 141 -0.98 -44.22 20.77
N ALA A 142 -0.64 -43.18 20.00
CA ALA A 142 0.71 -42.98 19.49
C ALA A 142 1.77 -42.90 20.61
N PHE A 143 1.45 -42.24 21.73
CA PHE A 143 2.34 -42.18 22.88
C PHE A 143 2.59 -43.54 23.53
N ILE A 144 1.55 -44.36 23.67
CA ILE A 144 1.67 -45.70 24.26
C ILE A 144 2.45 -46.62 23.32
N LEU A 145 2.17 -46.55 22.02
CA LEU A 145 2.88 -47.33 21.00
C LEU A 145 4.36 -46.99 20.90
N LYS A 146 4.80 -45.81 21.35
CA LYS A 146 6.24 -45.47 21.40
C LYS A 146 7.03 -46.33 22.40
N ARG A 147 6.36 -46.99 23.36
CA ARG A 147 7.02 -47.77 24.40
C ARG A 147 7.22 -49.23 23.93
N PRO A 148 8.45 -49.76 23.92
CA PRO A 148 8.73 -51.13 23.43
C PRO A 148 7.92 -52.21 24.17
N LYS A 149 7.72 -52.05 25.50
CA LYS A 149 6.93 -52.99 26.31
C LYS A 149 5.46 -53.01 25.88
N SER A 150 4.90 -51.86 25.51
CA SER A 150 3.51 -51.72 25.09
C SER A 150 3.30 -52.31 23.70
N GLN A 151 4.25 -52.14 22.78
CA GLN A 151 4.25 -52.79 21.47
C GLN A 151 4.24 -54.32 21.62
N LYS A 152 5.18 -54.87 22.42
CA LYS A 152 5.25 -56.30 22.72
C LYS A 152 3.93 -56.85 23.27
N ILE A 153 3.31 -56.16 24.22
CA ILE A 153 2.01 -56.57 24.79
C ILE A 153 0.94 -56.68 23.70
N LEU A 154 0.85 -55.70 22.80
CA LEU A 154 -0.14 -55.72 21.72
C LEU A 154 0.14 -56.80 20.68
N GLU A 155 1.41 -57.06 20.34
CA GLU A 155 1.82 -58.17 19.48
C GLU A 155 1.43 -59.53 20.08
N PHE A 156 1.70 -59.73 21.38
CA PHE A 156 1.32 -60.96 22.07
C PHE A 156 -0.20 -61.16 22.13
N LEU A 157 -0.96 -60.09 22.38
CA LEU A 157 -2.44 -60.13 22.39
C LEU A 157 -3.01 -60.41 20.98
N LYS A 158 -2.34 -59.93 19.93
CA LYS A 158 -2.71 -60.21 18.53
C LYS A 158 -2.54 -61.68 18.18
N GLY A 159 -1.43 -62.28 18.60
CA GLY A 159 -1.15 -63.71 18.36
C GLY A 159 -1.94 -64.65 19.27
N ASN A 160 -2.38 -64.17 20.44
CA ASN A 160 -3.02 -64.99 21.48
C ASN A 160 -4.29 -64.30 22.04
N PRO A 161 -5.36 -64.14 21.23
CA PRO A 161 -6.60 -63.51 21.70
C PRO A 161 -7.22 -64.35 22.83
N GLY A 162 -7.61 -63.68 23.92
CA GLY A 162 -8.21 -64.32 25.08
C GLY A 162 -7.22 -64.86 26.13
N ILE A 163 -5.92 -64.59 25.97
CA ILE A 163 -4.91 -64.87 26.99
C ILE A 163 -5.22 -64.13 28.31
N ASN A 164 -4.94 -64.75 29.46
CA ASN A 164 -5.09 -64.09 30.75
C ASN A 164 -3.81 -63.34 31.18
N GLN A 165 -3.95 -62.42 32.14
CA GLN A 165 -2.83 -61.58 32.59
C GLN A 165 -1.65 -62.39 33.18
N SER A 166 -1.92 -63.50 33.87
CA SER A 166 -0.89 -64.35 34.47
C SER A 166 -0.06 -65.07 33.39
N GLU A 167 -0.72 -65.60 32.37
CA GLU A 167 -0.10 -66.22 31.19
C GLU A 167 0.72 -65.19 30.39
N LEU A 168 0.15 -64.01 30.16
CA LEU A 168 0.81 -62.93 29.44
C LEU A 168 2.06 -62.42 30.19
N SER A 169 2.03 -62.37 31.53
CA SER A 169 3.20 -62.01 32.35
C SER A 169 4.34 -63.02 32.21
N ASN A 170 4.02 -64.32 32.20
CA ASN A 170 5.00 -65.40 32.05
C ASN A 170 5.64 -65.40 30.65
N ILE A 171 4.85 -65.20 29.59
CA ILE A 171 5.32 -65.26 28.20
C ILE A 171 6.06 -63.98 27.78
N SER A 172 5.67 -62.81 28.30
CA SER A 172 6.26 -61.52 27.90
C SER A 172 7.49 -61.11 28.71
N GLU A 173 7.88 -61.86 29.75
CA GLU A 173 8.91 -61.50 30.73
C GLU A 173 8.69 -60.12 31.40
N ILE A 174 7.44 -59.64 31.43
CA ILE A 174 7.04 -58.39 32.08
C ILE A 174 6.47 -58.72 33.46
N SER A 175 6.92 -58.01 34.50
CA SER A 175 6.40 -58.23 35.86
C SER A 175 4.90 -58.02 35.94
N TYR A 176 4.21 -58.85 36.74
CA TYR A 176 2.76 -58.79 36.89
C TYR A 176 2.24 -57.39 37.23
N SER A 177 2.96 -56.66 38.10
CA SER A 177 2.65 -55.28 38.49
C SER A 177 2.77 -54.29 37.33
N THR A 178 3.82 -54.40 36.50
CA THR A 178 4.01 -53.55 35.32
C THR A 178 2.95 -53.84 34.27
N LEU A 179 2.62 -55.12 34.07
CA LEU A 179 1.61 -55.56 33.12
C LEU A 179 0.22 -55.06 33.52
N SER A 180 -0.15 -55.18 34.79
CA SER A 180 -1.44 -54.66 35.31
C SER A 180 -1.60 -53.18 34.99
N TYR A 181 -0.58 -52.37 35.31
CA TYR A 181 -0.59 -50.94 35.05
C TYR A 181 -0.72 -50.60 33.56
N GLN A 182 -0.02 -51.33 32.68
CA GLN A 182 -0.12 -51.10 31.23
C GLN A 182 -1.50 -51.52 30.68
N LEU A 183 -2.03 -52.65 31.13
CA LEU A 183 -3.35 -53.14 30.70
C LEU A 183 -4.46 -52.18 31.14
N ASP A 184 -4.39 -51.61 32.35
CA ASP A 184 -5.34 -50.60 32.82
C ASP A 184 -5.31 -49.33 31.97
N ILE A 185 -4.10 -48.88 31.57
CA ILE A 185 -3.95 -47.74 30.65
C ILE A 185 -4.54 -48.07 29.28
N MET A 186 -4.21 -49.24 28.72
CA MET A 186 -4.68 -49.67 27.40
C MET A 186 -6.19 -49.88 27.34
N GLU A 187 -6.80 -50.38 28.42
CA GLU A 187 -8.25 -50.51 28.56
C GLU A 187 -8.92 -49.14 28.63
N LYS A 188 -8.35 -48.21 29.40
CA LYS A 188 -8.88 -46.84 29.55
C LYS A 188 -8.93 -46.07 28.21
N ILE A 189 -7.97 -46.32 27.32
CA ILE A 189 -7.93 -45.69 25.99
C ILE A 189 -8.51 -46.60 24.88
N ASP A 190 -9.24 -47.64 25.27
CA ASP A 190 -9.99 -48.54 24.38
C ASP A 190 -9.10 -49.28 23.36
N LEU A 191 -7.84 -49.57 23.69
CA LEU A 191 -6.96 -50.44 22.88
C LEU A 191 -7.20 -51.93 23.13
N ILE A 192 -7.64 -52.28 24.34
CA ILE A 192 -7.94 -53.65 24.75
C ILE A 192 -9.27 -53.71 25.49
N LYS A 193 -9.89 -54.89 25.52
CA LYS A 193 -11.08 -55.20 26.31
C LYS A 193 -10.79 -56.34 27.26
N LYS A 194 -11.21 -56.19 28.52
CA LYS A 194 -11.19 -57.26 29.53
C LYS A 194 -12.57 -57.92 29.58
N VAL A 195 -12.64 -59.22 29.29
CA VAL A 195 -13.89 -60.00 29.35
C VAL A 195 -13.78 -61.00 30.49
N LYS A 196 -14.77 -61.00 31.39
CA LYS A 196 -14.82 -61.93 32.51
C LYS A 196 -15.48 -63.23 32.07
N GLU A 197 -14.75 -64.34 32.20
CA GLU A 197 -15.23 -65.68 31.86
C GLU A 197 -14.98 -66.60 33.07
N GLY A 198 -16.03 -66.82 33.88
CA GLY A 198 -15.93 -67.53 35.16
C GLY A 198 -15.07 -66.79 36.20
N LYS A 199 -14.00 -67.44 36.67
CA LYS A 199 -13.02 -66.86 37.62
C LYS A 199 -11.86 -66.12 36.93
N ASN A 200 -11.75 -66.22 35.60
CA ASN A 200 -10.61 -65.68 34.84
C ASN A 200 -11.01 -64.44 34.04
N ILE A 201 -10.04 -63.54 33.82
CA ILE A 201 -10.18 -62.36 32.96
C ILE A 201 -9.41 -62.64 31.68
N LYS A 202 -10.10 -62.62 30.54
CA LYS A 202 -9.52 -62.77 29.21
C LYS A 202 -9.30 -61.41 28.55
N LEU A 203 -8.16 -61.25 27.89
CA LEU A 203 -7.75 -60.01 27.25
C LEU A 203 -7.93 -60.10 25.73
N PHE A 204 -8.56 -59.09 25.13
CA PHE A 204 -8.78 -58.99 23.69
C PHE A 204 -8.31 -57.64 23.18
N LEU A 205 -7.72 -57.59 21.99
CA LEU A 205 -7.51 -56.32 21.28
C LEU A 205 -8.85 -55.75 20.86
N ASN A 206 -8.96 -54.43 20.86
CA ASN A 206 -10.13 -53.78 20.27
C ASN A 206 -10.01 -53.76 18.75
N GLU A 207 -10.82 -54.59 18.09
CA GLU A 207 -10.84 -54.75 16.63
C GLU A 207 -11.02 -53.42 15.89
N ASN A 208 -11.81 -52.50 16.45
CA ASN A 208 -12.06 -51.17 15.88
C ASN A 208 -10.81 -50.26 15.85
N LYS A 209 -9.76 -50.62 16.60
CA LYS A 209 -8.50 -49.87 16.68
C LYS A 209 -7.33 -50.62 16.05
N CYS A 210 -7.49 -51.87 15.61
CA CYS A 210 -6.42 -52.69 15.05
C CYS A 210 -5.76 -52.04 13.83
N ILE A 211 -6.55 -51.51 12.89
CA ILE A 211 -6.04 -50.83 11.68
C ILE A 211 -5.17 -49.63 12.07
N LEU A 212 -5.66 -48.79 13.00
CA LEU A 212 -4.93 -47.63 13.50
C LEU A 212 -3.62 -48.01 14.22
N ILE A 213 -3.63 -49.10 15.00
CA ILE A 213 -2.44 -49.61 15.68
C ILE A 213 -1.39 -50.03 14.64
N GLU A 214 -1.78 -50.77 13.60
CA GLU A 214 -0.90 -51.22 12.52
C GLU A 214 -0.34 -50.06 11.69
N GLU A 215 -1.15 -49.04 11.40
CA GLU A 215 -0.73 -47.81 10.72
C GLU A 215 0.32 -47.03 11.53
N LEU A 216 0.11 -46.89 12.84
CA LEU A 216 1.04 -46.17 13.71
C LEU A 216 2.34 -46.94 13.99
N LEU A 217 2.31 -48.28 13.94
CA LEU A 217 3.49 -49.13 14.09
C LEU A 217 4.31 -49.21 12.79
N SER A 218 3.66 -49.28 11.62
CA SER A 218 4.34 -49.28 10.32
C SER A 218 5.04 -47.95 10.03
N ALA A 219 4.46 -46.83 10.46
CA ALA A 219 5.10 -45.50 10.39
C ALA A 219 6.38 -45.37 11.24
N GLN A 220 6.57 -46.22 12.27
CA GLN A 220 7.73 -46.19 13.16
C GLN A 220 8.91 -47.06 12.68
N ASN A 221 8.68 -47.97 11.72
CA ASN A 221 9.70 -48.83 11.11
C ASN A 221 9.66 -48.66 9.58
N PRO A 222 10.36 -47.66 9.02
CA PRO A 222 10.33 -47.44 7.57
C PRO A 222 11.12 -48.55 6.86
N SER A 223 10.40 -49.52 6.28
CA SER A 223 10.96 -50.39 5.23
C SER A 223 11.27 -49.56 3.98
N GLU A 224 12.41 -49.85 3.33
CA GLU A 224 13.05 -49.09 2.23
C GLU A 224 12.28 -49.02 0.87
N LYS A 225 10.95 -48.97 0.87
CA LYS A 225 10.17 -48.64 -0.35
C LYS A 225 9.21 -47.49 -0.07
N LYS A 226 9.44 -46.35 -0.73
CA LYS A 226 8.51 -45.22 -0.70
C LYS A 226 7.29 -45.52 -1.57
N ASP A 227 6.11 -45.54 -0.95
CA ASP A 227 4.80 -45.78 -1.59
C ASP A 227 4.51 -44.80 -2.75
N ILE A 228 4.92 -43.55 -2.60
CA ILE A 228 4.93 -42.53 -3.65
C ILE A 228 6.38 -42.10 -3.88
N GLU A 229 6.84 -42.23 -5.12
CA GLU A 229 8.13 -41.72 -5.57
C GLU A 229 7.96 -40.35 -6.22
N LEU A 230 8.86 -39.42 -5.87
CA LEU A 230 8.87 -38.05 -6.39
C LEU A 230 10.21 -37.77 -7.07
N LEU A 231 10.17 -37.37 -8.34
CA LEU A 231 11.32 -36.81 -9.06
C LEU A 231 11.06 -35.33 -9.33
N ARG A 232 12.14 -34.55 -9.40
CA ARG A 232 12.06 -33.13 -9.75
C ARG A 232 13.21 -32.70 -10.63
N GLU A 233 12.92 -31.77 -11.54
CA GLU A 233 13.88 -31.13 -12.43
C GLU A 233 13.37 -29.72 -12.76
N PHE A 234 14.18 -28.86 -13.36
CA PHE A 234 13.73 -27.57 -13.86
C PHE A 234 14.41 -27.19 -15.17
N ASP A 235 13.71 -26.36 -15.96
CA ASP A 235 14.27 -25.71 -17.13
C ASP A 235 13.81 -24.24 -17.22
N TYR A 236 14.41 -23.49 -18.12
CA TYR A 236 14.17 -22.06 -18.31
C TYR A 236 13.29 -21.85 -19.53
N VAL A 237 12.17 -21.12 -19.37
CA VAL A 237 11.17 -20.91 -20.43
C VAL A 237 10.65 -19.47 -20.34
N GLY A 238 10.92 -18.64 -21.35
CA GLY A 238 10.25 -17.34 -21.54
C GLY A 238 10.40 -16.34 -20.39
N GLY A 239 11.58 -16.24 -19.79
CA GLY A 239 11.86 -15.38 -18.63
C GLY A 239 11.40 -15.99 -17.29
N GLN A 240 10.89 -17.22 -17.29
CA GLN A 240 10.43 -17.92 -16.11
C GLN A 240 11.17 -19.25 -15.96
N ILE A 241 11.08 -19.84 -14.77
CA ILE A 241 11.60 -21.18 -14.52
C ILE A 241 10.42 -22.13 -14.46
N ARG A 242 10.47 -23.18 -15.27
CA ARG A 242 9.49 -24.26 -15.23
C ARG A 242 10.06 -25.38 -14.38
N PHE A 243 9.50 -25.55 -13.18
CA PHE A 243 9.87 -26.58 -12.23
C PHE A 243 8.94 -27.79 -12.38
N LYS A 244 9.52 -28.93 -12.74
CA LYS A 244 8.82 -30.17 -13.06
C LYS A 244 8.84 -31.08 -11.85
N VAL A 245 7.68 -31.58 -11.45
CA VAL A 245 7.52 -32.59 -10.40
C VAL A 245 6.84 -33.81 -11.00
N ALA A 246 7.55 -34.95 -11.04
CA ALA A 246 6.97 -36.22 -11.44
C ALA A 246 6.57 -37.02 -10.20
N ILE A 247 5.30 -37.41 -10.13
CA ILE A 247 4.70 -38.18 -9.04
C ILE A 247 4.42 -39.57 -9.58
N ARG A 248 5.03 -40.59 -8.98
CA ARG A 248 4.82 -42.01 -9.33
C ARG A 248 4.19 -42.75 -8.17
N ASN A 249 3.12 -43.49 -8.48
CA ASN A 249 2.50 -44.41 -7.53
C ASN A 249 3.18 -45.78 -7.59
N ASN A 250 3.93 -46.14 -6.55
CA ASN A 250 4.60 -47.44 -6.47
C ASN A 250 3.74 -48.51 -5.77
N MET A 251 2.56 -48.13 -5.28
CA MET A 251 1.60 -49.06 -4.69
C MET A 251 0.83 -49.81 -5.78
N ASP A 252 0.28 -50.96 -5.39
CA ASP A 252 -0.61 -51.76 -6.24
C ASP A 252 -2.09 -51.29 -6.14
N SER A 253 -2.32 -50.11 -5.55
CA SER A 253 -3.65 -49.53 -5.29
C SER A 253 -3.75 -48.09 -5.78
N VAL A 254 -4.96 -47.61 -6.06
CA VAL A 254 -5.22 -46.27 -6.61
C VAL A 254 -5.06 -45.19 -5.52
N VAL A 255 -4.43 -44.07 -5.87
CA VAL A 255 -4.43 -42.85 -5.04
C VAL A 255 -5.26 -41.75 -5.69
N THR A 256 -5.91 -40.95 -4.86
CA THR A 256 -6.84 -39.90 -5.31
C THR A 256 -6.56 -38.57 -4.61
N HIS A 257 -7.17 -37.49 -5.11
CA HIS A 257 -7.08 -36.15 -4.51
C HIS A 257 -5.65 -35.70 -4.25
N ILE A 258 -4.78 -35.91 -5.23
CA ILE A 258 -3.36 -35.58 -5.13
C ILE A 258 -3.24 -34.07 -5.31
N ALA A 259 -2.67 -33.38 -4.33
CA ALA A 259 -2.34 -31.97 -4.40
C ALA A 259 -0.85 -31.79 -4.18
N CYS A 260 -0.17 -31.29 -5.20
CA CYS A 260 1.24 -30.93 -5.17
C CYS A 260 1.33 -29.42 -4.89
N ALA A 261 1.93 -29.07 -3.76
CA ALA A 261 2.11 -27.70 -3.33
C ALA A 261 3.61 -27.38 -3.24
N LEU A 262 4.06 -26.36 -3.97
CA LEU A 262 5.42 -25.85 -3.85
C LEU A 262 5.47 -24.69 -2.85
N THR A 263 6.57 -24.58 -2.13
CA THR A 263 6.82 -23.46 -1.20
C THR A 263 7.70 -22.42 -1.89
N SER A 264 7.20 -21.19 -1.96
CA SER A 264 7.91 -20.04 -2.54
C SER A 264 9.08 -19.61 -1.65
N SER A 265 10.22 -19.27 -2.26
CA SER A 265 11.33 -18.57 -1.62
C SER A 265 11.25 -17.07 -1.91
N ARG A 266 12.01 -16.25 -1.17
CA ARG A 266 12.10 -14.80 -1.44
C ARG A 266 12.61 -14.45 -2.84
N GLN A 267 13.24 -15.40 -3.53
CA GLN A 267 13.81 -15.18 -4.87
C GLN A 267 12.83 -15.53 -6.00
N PHE A 268 11.71 -16.20 -5.72
CA PHE A 268 10.76 -16.65 -6.74
C PHE A 268 9.30 -16.51 -6.28
N LYS A 269 8.46 -15.96 -7.14
CA LYS A 269 7.01 -16.00 -7.04
C LYS A 269 6.47 -17.18 -7.85
N ILE A 270 5.74 -18.10 -7.22
CA ILE A 270 5.12 -19.24 -7.90
C ILE A 270 3.77 -18.77 -8.45
N ILE A 271 3.56 -18.89 -9.76
CA ILE A 271 2.31 -18.41 -10.40
C ILE A 271 1.10 -19.19 -9.88
N GLU A 272 1.25 -20.51 -9.77
CA GLU A 272 0.26 -21.44 -9.24
C GLU A 272 0.90 -22.32 -8.16
N GLU A 273 0.67 -21.99 -6.88
CA GLU A 273 1.34 -22.66 -5.75
C GLU A 273 0.92 -24.12 -5.55
N ILE A 274 -0.29 -24.49 -5.99
CA ILE A 274 -0.86 -25.83 -5.78
C ILE A 274 -1.46 -26.34 -7.09
N LYS A 275 -1.02 -27.52 -7.54
CA LYS A 275 -1.60 -28.25 -8.68
C LYS A 275 -2.20 -29.57 -8.22
N ARG A 276 -3.31 -29.98 -8.86
CA ARG A 276 -4.07 -31.16 -8.46
C ARG A 276 -4.13 -32.22 -9.55
N ILE A 277 -4.15 -33.48 -9.13
CA ILE A 277 -4.44 -34.65 -9.95
C ILE A 277 -5.54 -35.43 -9.23
N ASP A 278 -6.62 -35.71 -9.94
CA ASP A 278 -7.80 -36.34 -9.32
C ASP A 278 -7.52 -37.78 -8.93
N ILE A 279 -6.90 -38.56 -9.82
CA ILE A 279 -6.64 -40.00 -9.66
C ILE A 279 -5.29 -40.34 -10.29
N LEU A 280 -4.53 -41.23 -9.65
CA LEU A 280 -3.32 -41.84 -10.19
C LEU A 280 -3.35 -43.35 -9.91
N GLY A 281 -3.34 -44.15 -10.97
CA GLY A 281 -3.44 -45.61 -10.90
C GLY A 281 -2.18 -46.29 -10.37
N PRO A 282 -2.23 -47.60 -10.10
CA PRO A 282 -1.07 -48.39 -9.71
C PRO A 282 0.04 -48.31 -10.77
N ARG A 283 1.29 -48.08 -10.35
CA ARG A 283 2.47 -47.91 -11.23
C ARG A 283 2.39 -46.74 -12.22
N GLU A 284 1.33 -45.93 -12.18
CA GLU A 284 1.18 -44.76 -13.03
C GLU A 284 2.09 -43.62 -12.53
N SER A 285 2.50 -42.76 -13.47
CA SER A 285 3.31 -41.58 -13.18
C SER A 285 2.69 -40.35 -13.85
N ARG A 286 2.66 -39.20 -13.17
CA ARG A 286 2.17 -37.92 -13.71
C ARG A 286 3.15 -36.80 -13.43
N GLY A 287 3.44 -36.00 -14.45
CA GLY A 287 4.25 -34.78 -14.35
C GLY A 287 3.39 -33.55 -14.11
N LEU A 288 3.84 -32.66 -13.24
CA LEU A 288 3.26 -31.35 -12.97
C LEU A 288 4.31 -30.27 -13.19
N ASP A 289 3.99 -29.30 -14.04
CA ASP A 289 4.88 -28.19 -14.38
C ASP A 289 4.43 -26.92 -13.64
N PHE A 290 5.30 -26.39 -12.78
CA PHE A 290 5.09 -25.15 -12.03
C PHE A 290 5.90 -24.01 -12.66
N MET A 291 5.25 -22.89 -12.96
CA MET A 291 5.92 -21.69 -13.44
C MET A 291 6.34 -20.80 -12.25
N LEU A 292 7.63 -20.49 -12.20
CA LEU A 292 8.29 -19.64 -11.20
C LEU A 292 8.73 -18.34 -11.87
N GLU A 293 8.27 -17.23 -11.32
CA GLU A 293 8.66 -15.87 -11.69
C GLU A 293 9.81 -15.41 -10.77
N PRO A 294 11.03 -15.21 -11.28
CA PRO A 294 12.18 -14.79 -10.48
C PRO A 294 12.05 -13.33 -10.04
N LEU A 295 12.34 -13.06 -8.75
CA LEU A 295 12.28 -11.72 -8.14
C LEU A 295 13.68 -11.11 -7.96
N THR A 296 14.68 -11.93 -7.64
CA THR A 296 16.07 -11.49 -7.43
C THR A 296 17.03 -12.53 -7.94
N CYS A 297 18.22 -12.13 -8.42
CA CYS A 297 19.25 -13.10 -8.76
C CYS A 297 19.81 -13.79 -7.50
N GLY A 298 20.32 -15.01 -7.66
CA GLY A 298 20.81 -15.81 -6.55
C GLY A 298 20.48 -17.29 -6.67
N ARG A 299 20.92 -18.06 -5.68
CA ARG A 299 20.58 -19.47 -5.51
C ARG A 299 19.46 -19.60 -4.50
N SER A 300 18.49 -20.43 -4.79
CA SER A 300 17.41 -20.73 -3.86
C SER A 300 16.93 -22.16 -4.04
N GLU A 301 16.66 -22.81 -2.93
CA GLU A 301 16.09 -24.15 -2.92
C GLU A 301 14.57 -24.10 -3.09
N ILE A 302 14.07 -24.83 -4.08
CA ILE A 302 12.63 -25.07 -4.26
C ILE A 302 12.30 -26.44 -3.67
N PHE A 303 11.29 -26.46 -2.82
CA PHE A 303 10.76 -27.66 -2.18
C PHE A 303 9.25 -27.54 -2.01
N GLY A 304 8.62 -28.59 -1.51
CA GLY A 304 7.17 -28.61 -1.37
C GLY A 304 6.65 -29.92 -0.79
N THR A 305 5.35 -30.13 -0.94
CA THR A 305 4.65 -31.30 -0.41
C THR A 305 3.66 -31.82 -1.45
N VAL A 306 3.60 -33.14 -1.59
CA VAL A 306 2.52 -33.83 -2.30
C VAL A 306 1.63 -34.50 -1.27
N SER A 307 0.42 -33.97 -1.09
CA SER A 307 -0.63 -34.63 -0.29
C SER A 307 -1.52 -35.47 -1.18
N TYR A 308 -1.97 -36.64 -0.74
CA TYR A 308 -2.85 -37.52 -1.50
C TYR A 308 -3.74 -38.34 -0.56
N LYS A 309 -4.82 -38.93 -1.07
CA LYS A 309 -5.63 -39.91 -0.36
C LYS A 309 -5.33 -41.31 -0.88
N ASN A 310 -5.06 -42.23 0.04
CA ASN A 310 -4.97 -43.65 -0.28
C ASN A 310 -6.37 -44.29 -0.47
N THR A 311 -6.42 -45.58 -0.74
CA THR A 311 -7.68 -46.33 -0.93
C THR A 311 -8.59 -46.37 0.30
N SER A 312 -8.04 -46.15 1.51
CA SER A 312 -8.83 -46.01 2.74
C SER A 312 -9.35 -44.59 2.98
N GLY A 313 -9.07 -43.65 2.07
CA GLY A 313 -9.50 -42.25 2.16
C GLY A 313 -8.67 -41.38 3.11
N MET A 314 -7.60 -41.94 3.69
CA MET A 314 -6.69 -41.24 4.60
C MET A 314 -5.75 -40.31 3.84
N ALA A 315 -5.61 -39.08 4.33
CA ALA A 315 -4.72 -38.08 3.75
C ALA A 315 -3.26 -38.33 4.16
N CYS A 316 -2.43 -38.70 3.18
CA CYS A 316 -0.99 -38.87 3.31
C CYS A 316 -0.25 -37.66 2.71
N SER A 317 1.01 -37.44 3.10
CA SER A 317 1.85 -36.37 2.55
C SER A 317 3.29 -36.82 2.39
N VAL A 318 3.91 -36.50 1.25
CA VAL A 318 5.32 -36.75 0.96
C VAL A 318 6.01 -35.44 0.63
N ILE A 319 7.20 -35.23 1.18
CA ILE A 319 7.99 -34.01 0.97
C ILE A 319 8.75 -34.12 -0.37
N ILE A 320 8.60 -33.10 -1.20
CA ILE A 320 9.46 -32.87 -2.36
C ILE A 320 10.79 -32.39 -1.80
N GLN A 321 11.84 -33.19 -1.99
CA GLN A 321 13.18 -32.84 -1.51
C GLN A 321 13.65 -31.53 -2.15
N PRO A 322 14.36 -30.66 -1.41
CA PRO A 322 14.93 -29.45 -1.96
C PRO A 322 15.72 -29.70 -3.26
N LEU A 323 15.54 -28.81 -4.23
CA LEU A 323 16.35 -28.72 -5.43
C LEU A 323 16.82 -27.28 -5.59
N GLU A 324 18.13 -27.07 -5.64
CA GLU A 324 18.71 -25.74 -5.83
C GLU A 324 18.43 -25.25 -7.26
N VAL A 325 17.79 -24.10 -7.35
CA VAL A 325 17.56 -23.36 -8.59
C VAL A 325 18.43 -22.11 -8.54
N TRP A 326 19.19 -21.87 -9.61
CA TRP A 326 20.16 -20.77 -9.66
C TRP A 326 19.83 -19.77 -10.76
N ILE A 327 19.42 -18.56 -10.38
CA ILE A 327 19.38 -17.42 -11.28
C ILE A 327 20.76 -16.74 -11.22
N LYS A 328 21.53 -16.81 -12.31
CA LYS A 328 22.80 -16.07 -12.40
C LYS A 328 22.52 -14.56 -12.32
N CYS A 329 23.32 -13.83 -11.55
CA CYS A 329 23.22 -12.38 -11.55
C CYS A 329 23.69 -11.84 -12.91
N PRO A 330 22.89 -10.95 -13.54
CA PRO A 330 23.25 -10.32 -14.79
C PRO A 330 24.24 -9.19 -14.54
N LEU A 331 25.42 -9.52 -14.02
CA LEU A 331 26.51 -8.57 -13.97
C LEU A 331 27.01 -8.40 -15.40
N VAL A 332 26.63 -7.30 -16.03
CA VAL A 332 27.12 -6.89 -17.34
C VAL A 332 28.15 -5.78 -17.20
N GLU A 333 29.06 -5.72 -18.15
CA GLU A 333 29.97 -4.61 -18.37
C GLU A 333 29.85 -4.10 -19.80
N SER A 334 30.17 -2.82 -19.94
CA SER A 334 30.06 -2.14 -21.21
C SER A 334 31.05 -2.73 -22.21
N GLU A 335 30.58 -3.14 -23.37
CA GLU A 335 31.42 -3.54 -24.50
C GLU A 335 30.91 -2.80 -25.73
N LYS A 336 31.76 -1.96 -26.33
CA LYS A 336 31.39 -1.19 -27.51
C LYS A 336 31.61 -2.02 -28.76
N LEU A 337 30.51 -2.45 -29.38
CA LEU A 337 30.48 -3.08 -30.69
C LEU A 337 30.06 -2.07 -31.76
N ASP A 338 30.42 -2.30 -33.02
CA ASP A 338 29.86 -1.55 -34.13
C ASP A 338 28.50 -2.15 -34.55
N LEU A 339 27.65 -1.34 -35.20
CA LEU A 339 26.32 -1.77 -35.62
C LEU A 339 26.37 -2.95 -36.61
N LYS A 340 27.39 -3.00 -37.48
CA LYS A 340 27.57 -4.07 -38.47
C LYS A 340 27.87 -5.41 -37.81
N ASN A 341 28.74 -5.44 -36.80
CA ASN A 341 29.06 -6.66 -36.06
C ASN A 341 27.90 -7.08 -35.17
N VAL A 342 27.15 -6.14 -34.57
CA VAL A 342 25.92 -6.43 -33.83
C VAL A 342 24.91 -7.17 -34.72
N GLU A 343 24.64 -6.67 -35.92
CA GLU A 343 23.70 -7.31 -36.86
C GLU A 343 24.20 -8.68 -37.36
N LYS A 344 25.51 -8.89 -37.43
CA LYS A 344 26.10 -10.20 -37.72
C LYS A 344 25.90 -11.17 -36.54
N LEU A 345 26.24 -10.73 -35.33
CA LEU A 345 26.15 -11.53 -34.11
C LEU A 345 24.70 -11.94 -33.80
N LYS A 346 23.72 -11.05 -34.01
CA LYS A 346 22.29 -11.38 -33.84
C LYS A 346 21.83 -12.61 -34.65
N LYS A 347 22.49 -12.92 -35.78
CA LYS A 347 22.18 -14.10 -36.61
C LYS A 347 22.79 -15.39 -36.07
N GLU A 348 23.86 -15.29 -35.27
CA GLU A 348 24.61 -16.42 -34.73
C GLU A 348 24.21 -16.75 -33.28
N LEU A 349 23.74 -15.75 -32.52
CA LEU A 349 23.38 -15.86 -31.11
C LEU A 349 21.95 -16.39 -30.91
N SER A 350 21.73 -17.00 -29.73
CA SER A 350 20.39 -17.38 -29.28
C SER A 350 19.60 -16.14 -28.86
N LYS A 351 18.30 -16.11 -29.19
CA LYS A 351 17.39 -14.99 -28.90
C LYS A 351 16.36 -15.36 -27.82
N ALA A 352 16.16 -14.47 -26.85
CA ALA A 352 15.01 -14.48 -25.94
C ALA A 352 14.24 -13.16 -26.05
N SER A 353 12.91 -13.22 -26.06
CA SER A 353 12.03 -12.07 -26.28
C SER A 353 11.03 -11.89 -25.13
N TYR A 354 10.78 -10.65 -24.77
CA TYR A 354 9.70 -10.24 -23.85
C TYR A 354 8.86 -9.14 -24.46
N LYS A 355 7.55 -9.21 -24.26
CA LYS A 355 6.60 -8.21 -24.71
C LYS A 355 5.90 -7.57 -23.51
N ILE A 356 5.99 -6.25 -23.42
CA ILE A 356 5.29 -5.42 -22.43
C ILE A 356 4.12 -4.75 -23.13
N ASN A 357 2.91 -4.92 -22.64
CA ASN A 357 1.76 -4.15 -23.13
C ASN A 357 1.59 -2.88 -22.29
N PHE A 358 1.19 -1.79 -22.94
CA PHE A 358 0.94 -0.51 -22.27
C PHE A 358 -0.40 0.05 -22.73
N ASP A 359 -1.49 -0.34 -22.05
CA ASP A 359 -2.84 -0.01 -22.51
C ASP A 359 -3.24 1.45 -22.20
N ASN A 360 -2.52 2.14 -21.31
CA ASN A 360 -2.89 3.47 -20.78
C ASN A 360 -1.72 4.47 -20.70
N LEU A 361 -0.66 4.28 -21.49
CA LEU A 361 0.49 5.20 -21.55
C LEU A 361 0.78 5.57 -23.00
N PRO A 362 1.15 6.83 -23.30
CA PRO A 362 1.69 7.18 -24.60
C PRO A 362 2.91 6.35 -24.97
N ARG A 363 3.09 6.09 -26.28
CA ARG A 363 4.18 5.26 -26.82
C ARG A 363 5.56 5.81 -26.41
N GLN A 364 5.75 7.13 -26.49
CA GLN A 364 6.98 7.82 -26.14
C GLN A 364 7.33 7.65 -24.66
N ILE A 365 6.37 7.91 -23.77
CA ILE A 365 6.55 7.78 -22.31
C ILE A 365 6.86 6.34 -21.93
N SER A 366 6.17 5.39 -22.57
CA SER A 366 6.40 3.96 -22.33
C SER A 366 7.82 3.56 -22.73
N PHE A 367 8.27 4.01 -23.89
CA PHE A 367 9.62 3.74 -24.39
C PHE A 367 10.68 4.36 -23.47
N GLU A 368 10.55 5.63 -23.09
CA GLU A 368 11.50 6.31 -22.20
C GLU A 368 11.56 5.65 -20.82
N ALA A 369 10.42 5.20 -20.27
CA ALA A 369 10.39 4.48 -19.00
C ALA A 369 11.24 3.20 -19.06
N VAL A 370 11.11 2.43 -20.15
CA VAL A 370 11.89 1.19 -20.36
C VAL A 370 13.36 1.50 -20.67
N LYS A 371 13.63 2.51 -21.53
CA LYS A 371 14.98 2.96 -21.87
C LYS A 371 15.77 3.37 -20.63
N LYS A 372 15.19 4.19 -19.74
CA LYS A 372 15.81 4.64 -18.48
C LYS A 372 16.21 3.48 -17.57
N GLN A 373 15.43 2.40 -17.59
CA GLN A 373 15.74 1.18 -16.84
C GLN A 373 16.93 0.44 -17.43
N VAL A 374 16.95 0.24 -18.75
CA VAL A 374 18.05 -0.48 -19.41
C VAL A 374 19.33 0.35 -19.42
N SER A 375 19.25 1.68 -19.58
CA SER A 375 20.40 2.59 -19.51
C SER A 375 21.03 2.69 -18.11
N SER A 376 20.34 2.24 -17.06
CA SER A 376 20.92 2.14 -15.71
C SER A 376 21.93 0.99 -15.58
N LEU A 377 21.95 0.08 -16.57
CA LEU A 377 22.94 -0.97 -16.69
C LEU A 377 24.25 -0.43 -17.27
N ASP A 378 25.34 -1.08 -16.90
CA ASP A 378 26.66 -0.87 -17.49
C ASP A 378 26.72 -1.51 -18.89
N LEU A 379 25.92 -1.01 -19.82
CA LEU A 379 25.86 -1.42 -21.22
C LEU A 379 26.22 -0.23 -22.12
N SER A 380 26.82 -0.51 -23.28
CA SER A 380 27.09 0.52 -24.29
C SER A 380 25.91 0.71 -25.23
N GLU A 381 25.45 1.94 -25.41
CA GLU A 381 24.48 2.29 -26.46
C GLU A 381 25.16 2.26 -27.83
N ILE A 382 24.58 1.50 -28.78
CA ILE A 382 25.13 1.29 -30.13
C ILE A 382 24.32 2.00 -31.20
N TYR A 383 23.00 2.02 -31.03
CA TYR A 383 22.07 2.63 -31.97
C TYR A 383 20.86 3.16 -31.20
N TYR A 384 20.42 4.37 -31.55
CA TYR A 384 19.23 5.00 -30.99
C TYR A 384 18.51 5.77 -32.09
N ASP A 385 17.23 5.47 -32.29
CA ASP A 385 16.32 6.18 -33.18
C ASP A 385 15.10 6.62 -32.36
N GLN A 386 14.99 7.94 -32.20
CA GLN A 386 13.94 8.57 -31.40
C GLN A 386 12.57 8.52 -32.09
N ASP A 387 12.52 8.55 -33.42
CA ASP A 387 11.26 8.57 -34.17
C ASP A 387 10.67 7.17 -34.28
N GLN A 388 11.54 6.16 -34.44
CA GLN A 388 11.12 4.76 -34.49
C GLN A 388 10.97 4.12 -33.10
N LEU A 389 11.42 4.80 -32.04
CA LEU A 389 11.45 4.30 -30.66
C LEU A 389 12.15 2.95 -30.57
N HIS A 390 13.37 2.95 -31.09
CA HIS A 390 14.24 1.79 -31.23
C HIS A 390 15.61 2.10 -30.65
N ILE A 391 16.11 1.22 -29.80
CA ILE A 391 17.44 1.34 -29.22
C ILE A 391 18.11 -0.03 -29.09
N ILE A 392 19.42 -0.06 -29.32
CA ILE A 392 20.26 -1.27 -29.20
C ILE A 392 21.44 -0.98 -28.27
N TYR A 393 21.62 -1.86 -27.31
CA TYR A 393 22.74 -1.87 -26.37
C TYR A 393 23.60 -3.13 -26.54
N SER A 394 24.88 -3.04 -26.19
CA SER A 394 25.80 -4.18 -26.11
C SER A 394 26.63 -4.19 -24.83
N GLY A 395 26.99 -5.38 -24.38
CA GLY A 395 27.87 -5.60 -23.24
C GLY A 395 28.39 -7.03 -23.19
N ILE A 396 29.13 -7.33 -22.14
CA ILE A 396 29.63 -8.67 -21.82
C ILE A 396 29.10 -9.07 -20.44
N ALA A 397 28.76 -10.34 -20.25
CA ALA A 397 28.43 -10.86 -18.94
C ALA A 397 29.70 -11.23 -18.14
N LYS A 398 29.93 -10.56 -17.01
CA LYS A 398 31.13 -10.71 -16.15
C LYS A 398 31.43 -12.12 -15.63
N ILE A 399 30.47 -13.04 -15.70
CA ILE A 399 30.59 -14.40 -15.17
C ILE A 399 30.93 -15.41 -16.26
N THR A 400 30.46 -15.17 -17.49
CA THR A 400 30.61 -16.13 -18.60
C THR A 400 31.46 -15.59 -19.73
N ASP A 401 31.82 -14.30 -19.70
CA ASP A 401 32.49 -13.56 -20.78
C ASP A 401 31.76 -13.66 -22.12
N ASP A 402 30.44 -13.92 -22.08
CA ASP A 402 29.60 -13.96 -23.27
C ASP A 402 29.04 -12.59 -23.61
N ILE A 403 28.99 -12.30 -24.90
CA ILE A 403 28.37 -11.09 -25.44
C ILE A 403 26.86 -11.12 -25.15
N ILE A 404 26.35 -9.98 -24.69
CA ILE A 404 24.93 -9.70 -24.52
C ILE A 404 24.57 -8.49 -25.38
N ILE A 405 23.55 -8.65 -26.22
CA ILE A 405 22.94 -7.55 -26.98
C ILE A 405 21.50 -7.41 -26.49
N VAL A 406 21.08 -6.18 -26.17
CA VAL A 406 19.72 -5.86 -25.75
C VAL A 406 19.12 -4.92 -26.78
N GLU A 407 18.01 -5.31 -27.38
CA GLU A 407 17.29 -4.51 -28.37
C GLU A 407 15.88 -4.21 -27.87
N ILE A 408 15.49 -2.94 -27.91
CA ILE A 408 14.20 -2.46 -27.44
C ILE A 408 13.50 -1.80 -28.61
N ILE A 409 12.35 -2.34 -29.01
CA ILE A 409 11.54 -1.82 -30.11
C ILE A 409 10.13 -1.58 -29.60
N THR A 410 9.66 -0.35 -29.71
CA THR A 410 8.28 -0.03 -29.35
C THR A 410 7.37 -0.20 -30.55
N LEU A 411 6.26 -0.91 -30.40
CA LEU A 411 5.17 -1.04 -31.37
C LEU A 411 3.99 -0.14 -30.97
N THR A 412 2.84 -0.28 -31.63
CA THR A 412 1.65 0.56 -31.39
C THR A 412 1.14 0.51 -29.95
N SER A 413 1.11 -0.66 -29.32
CA SER A 413 0.58 -0.85 -27.95
C SER A 413 1.46 -1.73 -27.07
N SER A 414 2.69 -1.99 -27.51
CA SER A 414 3.59 -2.89 -26.80
C SER A 414 5.07 -2.61 -27.05
N ILE A 415 5.92 -2.83 -26.06
CA ILE A 415 7.38 -2.78 -26.19
C ILE A 415 7.89 -4.21 -26.27
N ASN A 416 8.67 -4.51 -27.31
CA ASN A 416 9.42 -5.74 -27.41
C ASN A 416 10.84 -5.50 -26.91
N ILE A 417 11.30 -6.38 -26.03
CA ILE A 417 12.67 -6.43 -25.52
C ILE A 417 13.26 -7.76 -25.94
N ASP A 418 14.30 -7.70 -26.76
CA ASP A 418 15.01 -8.85 -27.29
C ASP A 418 16.43 -8.90 -26.71
N ILE A 419 16.83 -10.06 -26.20
CA ILE A 419 18.17 -10.32 -25.71
C ILE A 419 18.82 -11.39 -26.57
N TYR A 420 20.03 -11.11 -27.05
CA TYR A 420 20.83 -12.03 -27.82
C TYR A 420 22.09 -12.40 -27.04
N THR A 421 22.34 -13.69 -26.86
CA THR A 421 23.58 -14.21 -26.25
C THR A 421 23.83 -15.67 -26.65
N ARG A 422 24.99 -16.24 -26.29
CA ARG A 422 25.34 -17.62 -26.66
C ARG A 422 24.50 -18.64 -25.90
N ASP A 423 24.34 -18.43 -24.58
CA ASP A 423 23.56 -19.32 -23.72
C ASP A 423 22.11 -18.82 -23.56
N ILE A 424 21.15 -19.56 -24.14
CA ILE A 424 19.73 -19.25 -24.00
C ILE A 424 19.25 -19.19 -22.54
N LYS A 425 19.88 -19.93 -21.63
CA LYS A 425 19.56 -19.88 -20.19
C LYS A 425 19.95 -18.53 -19.58
N GLN A 426 21.07 -17.98 -20.03
CA GLN A 426 21.54 -16.66 -19.64
C GLN A 426 20.66 -15.55 -20.21
N ALA A 427 20.27 -15.64 -21.49
CA ALA A 427 19.31 -14.71 -22.09
C ALA A 427 18.00 -14.69 -21.30
N THR A 428 17.51 -15.88 -20.94
CA THR A 428 16.26 -16.05 -20.17
C THR A 428 16.37 -15.46 -18.77
N GLY A 429 17.48 -15.69 -18.06
CA GLY A 429 17.72 -15.13 -16.73
C GLY A 429 17.93 -13.61 -16.73
N PHE A 430 18.55 -13.06 -17.77
CA PHE A 430 18.73 -11.62 -17.95
C PHE A 430 17.38 -10.94 -18.25
N LEU A 431 16.57 -11.55 -19.12
CA LEU A 431 15.23 -11.08 -19.46
C LEU A 431 14.32 -11.02 -18.24
N ALA A 432 14.27 -12.11 -17.48
CA ALA A 432 13.58 -12.24 -16.21
C ALA A 432 13.89 -11.09 -15.23
N TRP A 433 15.17 -10.76 -15.09
CA TRP A 433 15.61 -9.70 -14.20
C TRP A 433 15.19 -8.31 -14.71
N LEU A 434 15.35 -8.06 -16.02
CA LEU A 434 14.89 -6.83 -16.66
C LEU A 434 13.37 -6.66 -16.54
N GLN A 435 12.60 -7.74 -16.70
CA GLN A 435 11.15 -7.76 -16.54
C GLN A 435 10.74 -7.21 -15.17
N ASN A 436 11.37 -7.68 -14.09
CA ASN A 436 11.03 -7.25 -12.75
C ASN A 436 11.41 -5.77 -12.51
N LEU A 437 12.60 -5.38 -12.95
CA LEU A 437 13.09 -4.00 -12.82
C LEU A 437 12.18 -3.03 -13.58
N ILE A 438 11.73 -3.40 -14.78
CA ILE A 438 10.78 -2.63 -15.56
C ILE A 438 9.39 -2.62 -14.90
N ALA A 439 8.87 -3.76 -14.45
CA ALA A 439 7.51 -3.86 -13.90
C ALA A 439 7.28 -2.91 -12.71
N ILE A 440 8.22 -2.83 -11.77
CA ILE A 440 8.13 -1.97 -10.58
C ILE A 440 8.03 -0.49 -10.96
N ASN A 441 8.87 -0.05 -11.91
CA ASN A 441 8.93 1.35 -12.31
C ASN A 441 7.84 1.72 -13.33
N PHE A 442 7.46 0.79 -14.20
CA PHE A 442 6.40 0.99 -15.19
C PHE A 442 5.02 1.17 -14.54
N GLU A 443 4.70 0.40 -13.50
CA GLU A 443 3.47 0.58 -12.72
C GLU A 443 3.44 1.95 -12.03
N THR A 444 4.59 2.41 -11.53
CA THR A 444 4.74 3.73 -10.92
C THR A 444 4.50 4.85 -11.95
N SER A 445 5.11 4.74 -13.14
CA SER A 445 4.89 5.68 -14.25
C SER A 445 3.44 5.71 -14.72
N GLN A 446 2.76 4.56 -14.80
CA GLN A 446 1.32 4.51 -15.13
C GLN A 446 0.46 5.25 -14.10
N LYS A 447 0.70 5.01 -12.81
CA LYS A 447 -0.04 5.68 -11.74
C LYS A 447 0.19 7.19 -11.73
N LEU A 448 1.43 7.62 -11.96
CA LEU A 448 1.77 9.04 -12.09
C LEU A 448 1.05 9.66 -13.29
N PHE A 449 1.10 9.02 -14.46
CA PHE A 449 0.44 9.51 -15.67
C PHE A 449 -1.09 9.66 -15.51
N LEU A 450 -1.76 8.64 -14.96
CA LEU A 450 -3.22 8.70 -14.70
C LEU A 450 -3.58 9.80 -13.69
N LYS A 451 -2.75 9.98 -12.66
CA LYS A 451 -2.93 11.06 -11.68
C LYS A 451 -2.81 12.43 -12.36
N THR A 452 -1.84 12.59 -13.24
CA THR A 452 -1.58 13.86 -13.92
C THR A 452 -2.59 14.17 -15.00
N GLU A 453 -3.11 13.16 -15.69
CA GLU A 453 -4.23 13.33 -16.63
C GLU A 453 -5.49 13.81 -15.89
N LYS A 454 -5.77 13.24 -14.72
CA LYS A 454 -6.86 13.71 -13.84
C LYS A 454 -6.65 15.16 -13.40
N MET A 455 -5.41 15.56 -13.09
CA MET A 455 -5.08 16.94 -12.73
C MET A 455 -5.26 17.89 -13.91
N ASN A 456 -4.79 17.54 -15.11
CA ASN A 456 -4.99 18.33 -16.32
C ASN A 456 -6.47 18.54 -16.63
N LYS A 457 -7.29 17.50 -16.49
CA LYS A 457 -8.74 17.61 -16.64
C LYS A 457 -9.33 18.59 -15.63
N ARG A 458 -8.90 18.52 -14.37
CA ARG A 458 -9.36 19.44 -13.31
C ARG A 458 -8.95 20.88 -13.59
N LEU A 459 -7.72 21.10 -14.05
CA LEU A 459 -7.18 22.40 -14.45
C LEU A 459 -8.00 23.01 -15.60
N SER A 460 -8.30 22.21 -16.63
CA SER A 460 -9.16 22.64 -17.74
C SER A 460 -10.57 23.01 -17.25
N GLU A 461 -11.14 22.27 -16.30
CA GLU A 461 -12.46 22.60 -15.74
C GLU A 461 -12.42 23.88 -14.91
N CYS A 462 -11.35 24.16 -14.16
CA CYS A 462 -11.19 25.43 -13.45
C CYS A 462 -11.29 26.63 -14.41
N PHE A 463 -10.65 26.55 -15.58
CA PHE A 463 -10.68 27.62 -16.57
C PHE A 463 -12.07 27.81 -17.19
N GLU A 464 -12.77 26.72 -17.52
CA GLU A 464 -14.14 26.81 -18.04
C GLU A 464 -15.12 27.33 -17.00
N LEU A 465 -15.03 26.87 -15.75
CA LEU A 465 -15.82 27.40 -14.64
C LEU A 465 -15.58 28.89 -14.39
N SER A 466 -14.33 29.34 -14.51
CA SER A 466 -13.99 30.76 -14.38
C SER A 466 -14.73 31.63 -15.40
N LYS A 467 -14.76 31.19 -16.67
CA LYS A 467 -15.52 31.88 -17.73
C LYS A 467 -17.01 31.94 -17.40
N ILE A 468 -17.60 30.83 -16.94
CA ILE A 468 -19.03 30.78 -16.58
C ILE A 468 -19.32 31.69 -15.38
N LEU A 469 -18.41 31.76 -14.40
CA LEU A 469 -18.53 32.64 -13.24
C LEU A 469 -18.42 34.12 -13.64
N ASN A 470 -17.58 34.46 -14.61
CA ASN A 470 -17.53 35.83 -15.15
C ASN A 470 -18.85 36.21 -15.83
N VAL A 471 -19.43 35.30 -16.63
CA VAL A 471 -20.77 35.51 -17.24
C VAL A 471 -21.85 35.67 -16.17
N LEU A 472 -21.77 34.89 -15.08
CA LEU A 472 -22.69 35.05 -13.95
C LEU A 472 -22.61 36.46 -13.34
N ILE A 473 -21.40 36.97 -13.10
CA ILE A 473 -21.16 38.31 -12.56
C ILE A 473 -21.75 39.37 -13.50
N GLU A 474 -21.45 39.30 -14.80
CA GLU A 474 -21.95 40.26 -15.81
C GLU A 474 -23.49 40.26 -15.90
N ASN A 475 -24.11 39.08 -15.82
CA ASN A 475 -25.57 38.95 -15.87
C ASN A 475 -26.26 39.47 -14.60
N CYS A 476 -25.59 39.40 -13.44
CA CYS A 476 -26.08 40.02 -12.21
C CYS A 476 -26.19 41.53 -12.35
N GLU A 477 -25.22 42.16 -13.04
CA GLU A 477 -25.20 43.61 -13.28
C GLU A 477 -26.20 44.04 -14.36
N SER A 478 -26.46 43.18 -15.36
CA SER A 478 -27.23 43.49 -16.57
C SER A 478 -28.77 43.39 -16.43
N LYS A 479 -29.30 43.32 -15.20
CA LYS A 479 -30.76 43.28 -14.90
C LYS A 479 -31.52 42.12 -15.58
N VAL A 480 -30.87 40.96 -15.65
CA VAL A 480 -31.40 39.71 -16.21
C VAL A 480 -32.45 39.07 -15.28
N SER A 481 -33.28 38.15 -15.81
CA SER A 481 -34.27 37.39 -15.02
C SER A 481 -33.60 36.45 -14.00
N ILE A 482 -34.26 36.20 -12.87
CA ILE A 482 -33.79 35.25 -11.86
C ILE A 482 -33.66 33.83 -12.44
N GLN A 483 -34.54 33.44 -13.37
CA GLN A 483 -34.47 32.13 -14.04
C GLN A 483 -33.13 31.90 -14.77
N GLU A 484 -32.65 32.89 -15.51
CA GLU A 484 -31.38 32.79 -16.24
C GLU A 484 -30.19 32.70 -15.28
N ILE A 485 -30.21 33.48 -14.19
CA ILE A 485 -29.20 33.41 -13.13
C ILE A 485 -29.16 32.01 -12.50
N ILE A 486 -30.33 31.45 -12.18
CA ILE A 486 -30.45 30.11 -11.58
C ILE A 486 -29.93 29.04 -12.53
N ASN A 487 -30.19 29.15 -13.84
CA ASN A 487 -29.70 28.20 -14.83
C ASN A 487 -28.16 28.16 -14.82
N ILE A 488 -27.52 29.33 -14.79
CA ILE A 488 -26.04 29.44 -14.72
C ILE A 488 -25.52 28.88 -13.41
N ILE A 489 -26.16 29.21 -12.27
CA ILE A 489 -25.78 28.67 -10.95
C ILE A 489 -25.87 27.14 -10.93
N ASN A 490 -26.93 26.57 -11.49
CA ASN A 490 -27.11 25.12 -11.56
C ASN A 490 -26.05 24.45 -12.44
N GLU A 491 -25.68 25.06 -13.57
CA GLU A 491 -24.58 24.57 -14.40
C GLU A 491 -23.25 24.54 -13.61
N ILE A 492 -22.93 25.64 -12.93
CA ILE A 492 -21.74 25.73 -12.07
C ILE A 492 -21.77 24.64 -11.00
N ILE A 493 -22.89 24.48 -10.27
CA ILE A 493 -23.05 23.47 -9.22
C ILE A 493 -22.82 22.06 -9.75
N ASN A 494 -23.39 21.74 -10.92
CA ASN A 494 -23.26 20.40 -11.51
C ASN A 494 -21.81 20.10 -11.92
N ARG A 495 -21.13 21.05 -12.56
CA ARG A 495 -19.72 20.93 -12.95
C ARG A 495 -18.80 20.83 -11.73
N LEU A 496 -19.07 21.58 -10.68
CA LEU A 496 -18.34 21.51 -9.42
C LEU A 496 -18.49 20.13 -8.76
N ILE A 497 -19.71 19.59 -8.66
CA ILE A 497 -19.95 18.25 -8.08
C ILE A 497 -19.23 17.16 -8.87
N ALA A 498 -19.19 17.27 -10.20
CA ALA A 498 -18.57 16.27 -11.06
C ALA A 498 -17.03 16.22 -10.95
N ASN A 499 -16.39 17.38 -10.70
CA ASN A 499 -14.93 17.51 -10.84
C ASN A 499 -14.20 17.89 -9.54
N PHE A 500 -14.90 18.40 -8.52
CA PHE A 500 -14.31 18.92 -7.28
C PHE A 500 -15.01 18.37 -6.04
N GLU A 501 -14.28 17.57 -5.25
CA GLU A 501 -14.78 17.05 -3.98
C GLU A 501 -14.60 18.07 -2.84
N ASN A 502 -15.64 18.27 -2.03
CA ASN A 502 -15.58 18.98 -0.74
C ASN A 502 -15.23 20.49 -0.77
N LEU A 503 -15.67 21.24 -1.79
CA LEU A 503 -15.58 22.71 -1.76
C LEU A 503 -16.61 23.32 -0.80
N THR A 504 -16.15 24.19 0.10
CA THR A 504 -17.01 24.92 1.06
C THR A 504 -17.96 25.89 0.36
N GLU A 505 -17.49 26.48 -0.73
CA GLU A 505 -18.17 27.48 -1.56
C GLU A 505 -19.40 26.85 -2.25
N LEU A 506 -19.34 25.55 -2.58
CA LEU A 506 -20.47 24.81 -3.16
C LEU A 506 -21.69 24.80 -2.22
N LYS A 507 -21.47 24.66 -0.91
CA LYS A 507 -22.56 24.69 0.08
C LYS A 507 -23.19 26.07 0.16
N SER A 508 -22.34 27.10 0.15
CA SER A 508 -22.78 28.50 0.16
C SER A 508 -23.60 28.85 -1.08
N LEU A 509 -23.14 28.44 -2.26
CA LEU A 509 -23.82 28.68 -3.54
C LEU A 509 -25.16 27.94 -3.63
N LYS A 510 -25.22 26.67 -3.18
CA LYS A 510 -26.49 25.92 -3.08
C LYS A 510 -27.50 26.62 -2.17
N ARG A 511 -27.07 27.03 -0.97
CA ARG A 511 -27.92 27.73 -0.01
C ARG A 511 -28.41 29.07 -0.55
N PHE A 512 -27.56 29.81 -1.27
CA PHE A 512 -27.95 31.04 -1.93
C PHE A 512 -29.02 30.78 -3.00
N ASN A 513 -28.83 29.77 -3.85
CA ASN A 513 -29.75 29.39 -4.92
C ASN A 513 -31.15 29.04 -4.36
N GLU A 514 -31.20 28.25 -3.28
CA GLU A 514 -32.45 27.91 -2.58
C GLU A 514 -33.13 29.15 -1.99
N LYS A 515 -32.37 30.06 -1.36
CA LYS A 515 -32.90 31.30 -0.78
C LYS A 515 -33.50 32.21 -1.85
N LEU A 516 -32.84 32.33 -3.01
CA LEU A 516 -33.30 33.16 -4.12
C LEU A 516 -34.66 32.66 -4.66
N LEU A 517 -34.80 31.34 -4.85
CA LEU A 517 -36.03 30.69 -5.30
C LEU A 517 -37.20 30.83 -4.32
N LEU A 518 -36.93 30.78 -3.02
CA LEU A 518 -37.97 30.87 -1.99
C LEU A 518 -38.53 32.29 -1.83
N GLN A 519 -37.72 33.31 -2.13
CA GLN A 519 -38.02 34.70 -1.78
C GLN A 519 -38.51 35.53 -2.97
N TYR A 520 -38.23 35.12 -4.21
CA TYR A 520 -38.55 35.90 -5.41
C TYR A 520 -39.06 35.01 -6.56
N GLY A 521 -39.94 35.55 -7.40
CA GLY A 521 -40.45 34.86 -8.58
C GLY A 521 -39.39 34.76 -9.68
N ILE A 522 -39.40 33.66 -10.44
CA ILE A 522 -38.39 33.35 -11.48
C ILE A 522 -38.29 34.40 -12.60
N ASP A 523 -39.39 35.06 -12.94
CA ASP A 523 -39.43 36.11 -13.97
C ASP A 523 -39.02 37.50 -13.43
N SER A 524 -38.83 37.63 -12.13
CA SER A 524 -38.43 38.90 -11.51
C SER A 524 -36.92 39.12 -11.65
N LYS A 525 -36.50 40.38 -11.47
CA LYS A 525 -35.08 40.76 -11.46
C LYS A 525 -34.48 40.52 -10.08
N ILE A 526 -33.22 40.13 -10.04
CA ILE A 526 -32.50 39.96 -8.78
C ILE A 526 -32.38 41.34 -8.07
N PRO A 527 -32.76 41.44 -6.78
CA PRO A 527 -32.61 42.69 -6.03
C PRO A 527 -31.15 43.03 -5.75
N GLU A 528 -30.82 44.33 -5.66
CA GLU A 528 -29.45 44.82 -5.46
C GLU A 528 -28.71 44.14 -4.27
N PRO A 529 -29.29 43.96 -3.07
CA PRO A 529 -28.57 43.26 -1.99
C PRO A 529 -28.19 41.82 -2.32
N PHE A 530 -29.02 41.12 -3.10
CA PHE A 530 -28.75 39.75 -3.55
C PHE A 530 -27.75 39.70 -4.71
N GLN A 531 -27.65 40.76 -5.52
CA GLN A 531 -26.63 40.89 -6.56
C GLN A 531 -25.24 40.94 -5.91
N VAL A 532 -25.05 41.80 -4.92
CA VAL A 532 -23.76 41.95 -4.22
C VAL A 532 -23.37 40.64 -3.52
N ASP A 533 -24.32 39.95 -2.88
CA ASP A 533 -24.08 38.63 -2.28
C ASP A 533 -23.67 37.57 -3.32
N LEU A 534 -24.32 37.55 -4.49
CA LEU A 534 -24.00 36.59 -5.54
C LEU A 534 -22.62 36.86 -6.17
N ILE A 535 -22.29 38.13 -6.42
CA ILE A 535 -20.96 38.55 -6.90
C ILE A 535 -19.89 38.12 -5.89
N TYR A 536 -20.12 38.32 -4.59
CA TYR A 536 -19.24 37.84 -3.53
C TYR A 536 -18.99 36.33 -3.64
N TYR A 537 -20.05 35.52 -3.73
CA TYR A 537 -19.92 34.07 -3.84
C TYR A 537 -19.19 33.64 -5.12
N ALA A 538 -19.44 34.31 -6.25
CA ALA A 538 -18.80 34.02 -7.52
C ALA A 538 -17.29 34.34 -7.48
N ILE A 539 -16.90 35.51 -6.96
CA ILE A 539 -15.49 35.90 -6.84
C ILE A 539 -14.76 35.00 -5.84
N SER A 540 -15.38 34.69 -4.70
CA SER A 540 -14.80 33.78 -3.70
C SER A 540 -14.58 32.37 -4.26
N LEU A 541 -15.49 31.87 -5.09
CA LEU A 541 -15.31 30.59 -5.77
C LEU A 541 -14.18 30.67 -6.82
N ASN A 542 -14.11 31.75 -7.59
CA ASN A 542 -13.02 31.96 -8.56
C ASN A 542 -11.64 32.02 -7.90
N GLU A 543 -11.51 32.67 -6.74
CA GLU A 543 -10.27 32.68 -5.95
C GLU A 543 -9.85 31.26 -5.59
N LYS A 544 -10.81 30.42 -5.14
CA LYS A 544 -10.55 29.03 -4.80
C LYS A 544 -10.14 28.19 -6.02
N LEU A 545 -10.79 28.39 -7.16
CA LEU A 545 -10.43 27.72 -8.41
C LEU A 545 -9.03 28.11 -8.87
N LEU A 546 -8.65 29.39 -8.76
CA LEU A 546 -7.32 29.87 -9.08
C LEU A 546 -6.24 29.24 -8.18
N GLU A 547 -6.50 29.11 -6.87
CA GLU A 547 -5.59 28.40 -5.95
C GLU A 547 -5.40 26.93 -6.37
N ILE A 548 -6.48 26.24 -6.73
CA ILE A 548 -6.43 24.85 -7.20
C ILE A 548 -5.63 24.78 -8.50
N SER A 549 -5.88 25.68 -9.46
CA SER A 549 -5.14 25.73 -10.73
C SER A 549 -3.64 25.92 -10.52
N LYS A 550 -3.23 26.80 -9.61
CA LYS A 550 -1.81 27.01 -9.26
C LYS A 550 -1.19 25.77 -8.63
N SER A 551 -1.88 25.17 -7.66
CA SER A 551 -1.40 23.95 -6.99
C SER A 551 -1.28 22.78 -7.97
N ASP A 552 -2.23 22.61 -8.87
CA ASP A 552 -2.24 21.51 -9.83
C ASP A 552 -1.21 21.70 -10.93
N SER A 553 -1.07 22.93 -11.44
CA SER A 553 -0.03 23.26 -12.40
C SER A 553 1.34 22.97 -11.83
N GLN A 554 1.66 23.45 -10.61
CA GLN A 554 2.97 23.20 -10.00
C GLN A 554 3.26 21.70 -9.88
N LEU A 555 2.33 20.93 -9.32
CA LEU A 555 2.50 19.48 -9.15
C LEU A 555 2.59 18.73 -10.49
N PHE A 556 1.88 19.20 -11.52
CA PHE A 556 1.96 18.65 -12.87
C PHE A 556 3.34 18.90 -13.48
N LEU A 557 3.84 20.12 -13.37
CA LEU A 557 5.13 20.53 -13.91
C LEU A 557 6.29 19.82 -13.21
N ASP A 558 6.26 19.73 -11.87
CA ASP A 558 7.27 19.01 -11.08
C ASP A 558 7.35 17.51 -11.45
N SER A 559 6.25 16.93 -11.95
CA SER A 559 6.19 15.51 -12.32
C SER A 559 6.79 15.20 -13.69
N PHE A 560 7.02 16.20 -14.56
CA PHE A 560 7.39 16.00 -15.97
C PHE A 560 8.47 16.93 -16.51
N GLU A 561 9.25 17.61 -15.65
CA GLU A 561 10.31 18.55 -16.09
C GLU A 561 11.30 17.97 -17.13
N GLU A 562 11.51 16.65 -17.16
CA GLU A 562 12.45 15.97 -18.05
C GLU A 562 11.91 15.68 -19.47
N ILE A 563 10.60 15.83 -19.72
CA ILE A 563 9.98 15.42 -21.00
C ILE A 563 9.75 16.64 -21.90
N ASN A 564 10.50 16.73 -23.01
CA ASN A 564 10.44 17.85 -23.96
C ASN A 564 9.05 18.13 -24.54
N GLU A 565 8.19 17.10 -24.65
CA GLU A 565 6.80 17.20 -25.16
C GLU A 565 5.88 18.08 -24.29
N PHE A 566 6.23 18.33 -23.02
CA PHE A 566 5.40 19.12 -22.09
C PHE A 566 5.87 20.57 -21.94
N LYS A 567 6.96 20.99 -22.59
CA LYS A 567 7.45 22.38 -22.52
C LYS A 567 6.47 23.38 -23.12
N ASP A 568 5.86 23.04 -24.26
CA ASP A 568 4.88 23.91 -24.92
C ASP A 568 3.56 23.98 -24.12
N GLN A 569 3.18 22.87 -23.48
CA GLN A 569 2.01 22.84 -22.58
C GLN A 569 2.22 23.68 -21.32
N LYS A 570 3.46 23.70 -20.77
CA LYS A 570 3.81 24.53 -19.62
C LYS A 570 3.57 26.01 -19.88
N SER A 571 4.11 26.55 -20.98
CA SER A 571 3.94 27.96 -21.33
C SER A 571 2.46 28.32 -21.46
N LEU A 572 1.67 27.48 -22.13
CA LEU A 572 0.25 27.72 -22.32
C LEU A 572 -0.54 27.72 -21.00
N ILE A 573 -0.22 26.79 -20.08
CA ILE A 573 -0.84 26.72 -18.76
C ILE A 573 -0.51 27.97 -17.94
N ASP A 574 0.76 28.37 -17.92
CA ASP A 574 1.22 29.53 -17.16
C ASP A 574 0.55 30.82 -17.67
N ASP A 575 0.49 31.02 -18.99
CA ASP A 575 -0.19 32.16 -19.61
C ASP A 575 -1.70 32.17 -19.28
N THR A 576 -2.33 31.00 -19.26
CA THR A 576 -3.76 30.89 -18.93
C THR A 576 -4.04 31.21 -17.45
N ILE A 577 -3.18 30.76 -16.54
CA ILE A 577 -3.29 31.08 -15.11
C ILE A 577 -3.07 32.58 -14.88
N LEU A 578 -2.12 33.19 -15.60
CA LEU A 578 -1.87 34.62 -15.52
C LEU A 578 -3.11 35.42 -15.96
N ASN A 579 -3.69 35.09 -17.12
CA ASN A 579 -4.91 35.73 -17.61
C ASN A 579 -6.08 35.57 -16.63
N PHE A 580 -6.27 34.37 -16.06
CA PHE A 580 -7.30 34.12 -15.04
C PHE A 580 -7.07 35.02 -13.79
N GLN A 581 -5.83 35.16 -13.34
CA GLN A 581 -5.51 36.02 -12.21
C GLN A 581 -5.78 37.51 -12.51
N GLU A 582 -5.50 37.98 -13.73
CA GLU A 582 -5.77 39.36 -14.14
C GLU A 582 -7.27 39.65 -14.21
N GLU A 583 -8.06 38.78 -14.83
CA GLU A 583 -9.52 38.90 -14.91
C GLU A 583 -10.15 38.93 -13.50
N LEU A 584 -9.73 38.01 -12.63
CA LEU A 584 -10.21 37.97 -11.25
C LEU A 584 -9.88 39.26 -10.49
N SER A 585 -8.68 39.81 -10.71
CA SER A 585 -8.26 41.08 -10.09
C SER A 585 -9.07 42.28 -10.57
N ILE A 586 -9.62 42.25 -11.79
CA ILE A 586 -10.51 43.29 -12.31
C ILE A 586 -11.89 43.17 -11.62
N GLN A 587 -12.48 41.97 -11.61
CA GLN A 587 -13.79 41.74 -10.98
C GLN A 587 -13.76 42.07 -9.48
N TYR A 588 -12.67 41.71 -8.83
CA TYR A 588 -12.44 42.01 -7.42
C TYR A 588 -12.39 43.52 -7.15
N ARG A 589 -11.70 44.31 -7.97
CA ARG A 589 -11.68 45.77 -7.82
C ARG A 589 -13.05 46.41 -8.01
N LYS A 590 -13.84 45.94 -8.99
CA LYS A 590 -15.22 46.40 -9.19
C LYS A 590 -16.09 46.10 -7.95
N TYR A 591 -15.97 44.90 -7.39
CA TYR A 591 -16.70 44.50 -6.19
C TYR A 591 -16.34 45.37 -4.97
N ILE A 592 -15.05 45.62 -4.72
CA ILE A 592 -14.62 46.52 -3.64
C ILE A 592 -15.23 47.90 -3.80
N ASN A 593 -15.23 48.45 -5.02
CA ASN A 593 -15.78 49.78 -5.30
C ASN A 593 -17.27 49.88 -4.94
N GLN A 594 -18.01 48.76 -5.05
CA GLN A 594 -19.44 48.69 -4.67
C GLN A 594 -19.65 48.57 -3.15
N ILE A 595 -18.77 47.86 -2.43
CA ILE A 595 -18.98 47.56 -1.01
C ILE A 595 -18.23 48.50 -0.06
N ALA A 596 -17.11 49.09 -0.49
CA ALA A 596 -16.29 49.96 0.34
C ALA A 596 -16.99 51.31 0.53
N ASN A 597 -17.40 51.59 1.76
CA ASN A 597 -18.10 52.83 2.07
C ASN A 597 -17.12 53.92 2.49
N TYR A 598 -16.20 53.57 3.38
CA TYR A 598 -15.41 54.56 4.10
C TYR A 598 -14.05 53.99 4.49
N ILE A 599 -13.01 54.81 4.39
CA ILE A 599 -11.67 54.49 4.86
C ILE A 599 -11.22 55.56 5.85
N ILE A 600 -10.63 55.12 6.97
CA ILE A 600 -10.08 55.98 8.00
C ILE A 600 -8.64 55.56 8.28
N ILE A 601 -7.77 56.56 8.39
CA ILE A 601 -6.37 56.40 8.78
C ILE A 601 -6.20 57.08 10.13
N ILE A 602 -5.71 56.32 11.10
CA ILE A 602 -5.59 56.69 12.50
C ILE A 602 -4.11 56.69 12.87
N PHE A 603 -3.63 57.75 13.50
CA PHE A 603 -2.27 57.77 14.05
C PHE A 603 -2.20 56.86 15.28
N LYS A 604 -1.25 55.92 15.30
CA LYS A 604 -1.22 54.81 16.25
C LYS A 604 -1.00 55.28 17.69
N GLU A 605 -0.16 56.28 17.89
CA GLU A 605 0.22 56.76 19.22
C GLU A 605 -0.91 57.55 19.91
N SER A 606 -1.58 58.45 19.19
CA SER A 606 -2.64 59.31 19.77
C SER A 606 -4.05 58.76 19.58
N GLY A 607 -4.27 57.84 18.64
CA GLY A 607 -5.60 57.39 18.22
C GLY A 607 -6.39 58.45 17.44
N SER A 608 -5.74 59.53 16.99
CA SER A 608 -6.38 60.60 16.23
C SER A 608 -6.56 60.20 14.76
N SER A 609 -7.73 60.54 14.17
CA SER A 609 -7.95 60.42 12.73
C SER A 609 -7.07 61.43 11.98
N ILE A 610 -6.19 60.95 11.10
CA ILE A 610 -5.28 61.79 10.30
C ILE A 610 -5.77 62.01 8.88
N LEU A 611 -6.50 61.03 8.32
CA LEU A 611 -7.12 61.15 7.01
C LEU A 611 -8.37 60.28 6.97
N GLU A 612 -9.43 60.83 6.39
CA GLU A 612 -10.69 60.14 6.18
C GLU A 612 -11.15 60.39 4.75
N GLU A 613 -11.67 59.34 4.11
CA GLU A 613 -12.23 59.44 2.79
C GLU A 613 -13.46 58.56 2.62
N ARG A 614 -14.49 59.17 2.04
CA ARG A 614 -15.68 58.46 1.58
C ARG A 614 -15.40 57.85 0.22
N ILE A 615 -15.67 56.55 0.11
CA ILE A 615 -15.57 55.80 -1.13
C ILE A 615 -16.96 55.70 -1.76
N SER A 616 -17.95 55.18 -1.01
CA SER A 616 -19.35 55.09 -1.42
C SER A 616 -20.30 55.08 -0.19
N GLY A 617 -21.64 55.13 -0.34
CA GLY A 617 -22.56 54.86 0.79
C GLY A 617 -22.77 55.99 1.83
N LYS A 618 -23.33 55.66 3.01
CA LYS A 618 -23.82 56.60 4.06
C LYS A 618 -22.68 57.27 4.86
N GLU A 619 -22.98 58.44 5.40
CA GLU A 619 -22.05 59.24 6.23
C GLU A 619 -21.91 58.61 7.63
N PHE A 620 -20.67 58.48 8.10
CA PHE A 620 -20.32 57.99 9.45
C PHE A 620 -19.60 59.08 10.23
N ASN A 621 -19.77 59.10 11.55
CA ASN A 621 -18.99 59.98 12.43
C ASN A 621 -17.60 59.36 12.68
N ALA A 622 -16.57 59.95 12.07
CA ALA A 622 -15.20 59.44 12.13
C ALA A 622 -14.59 59.45 13.54
N ASP A 623 -14.92 60.46 14.37
CA ASP A 623 -14.43 60.54 15.75
C ASP A 623 -14.98 59.41 16.61
N LEU A 624 -16.28 59.11 16.46
CA LEU A 624 -16.93 57.99 17.14
C LEU A 624 -16.33 56.65 16.70
N LEU A 625 -16.08 56.50 15.41
CA LEU A 625 -15.52 55.27 14.84
C LEU A 625 -14.05 55.06 15.25
N SER A 626 -13.24 56.12 15.23
CA SER A 626 -11.85 56.08 15.69
C SER A 626 -11.78 55.73 17.18
N GLY A 627 -12.62 56.37 18.01
CA GLY A 627 -12.71 56.08 19.44
C GLY A 627 -13.16 54.63 19.73
N PHE A 628 -14.13 54.13 18.97
CA PHE A 628 -14.57 52.73 19.05
C PHE A 628 -13.47 51.74 18.66
N ILE A 629 -12.78 51.97 17.55
CA ILE A 629 -11.65 51.14 17.10
C ILE A 629 -10.54 51.15 18.17
N GLN A 630 -10.20 52.32 18.71
CA GLN A 630 -9.19 52.46 19.77
C GLN A 630 -9.56 51.66 21.03
N ALA A 631 -10.83 51.73 21.46
CA ALA A 631 -11.32 51.02 22.63
C ALA A 631 -11.28 49.50 22.44
N ILE A 632 -11.70 49.01 21.26
CA ILE A 632 -11.66 47.58 20.92
C ILE A 632 -10.22 47.04 20.91
N GLN A 633 -9.26 47.79 20.37
CA GLN A 633 -7.87 47.36 20.36
C GLN A 633 -7.26 47.32 21.76
N SER A 634 -7.54 48.34 22.57
CA SER A 634 -7.10 48.38 23.98
C SER A 634 -7.62 47.15 24.75
N PHE A 635 -8.87 46.78 24.51
CA PHE A 635 -9.49 45.58 25.07
C PHE A 635 -8.83 44.28 24.54
N GLY A 636 -8.50 44.21 23.25
CA GLY A 636 -7.81 43.06 22.66
C GLY A 636 -6.44 42.80 23.28
N ILE A 637 -5.63 43.86 23.45
CA ILE A 637 -4.31 43.82 24.09
C ILE A 637 -4.40 43.42 25.58
N GLU A 638 -5.47 43.81 26.27
CA GLU A 638 -5.66 43.46 27.67
C GLU A 638 -5.99 41.97 27.87
N ILE A 639 -6.73 41.36 26.93
CA ILE A 639 -7.11 39.95 26.97
C ILE A 639 -5.96 39.03 26.60
N HIS A 640 -5.28 39.31 25.48
CA HIS A 640 -4.12 38.54 25.04
C HIS A 640 -2.88 39.33 25.46
N LYS A 641 -2.15 38.85 26.46
CA LYS A 641 -0.88 39.45 26.95
C LYS A 641 0.24 39.41 25.87
N GLY A 642 0.01 40.04 24.72
CA GLY A 642 0.83 40.06 23.51
C GLY A 642 0.24 41.02 22.45
N GLU A 643 1.01 41.34 21.41
CA GLU A 643 0.64 42.28 20.33
C GLU A 643 -0.34 41.64 19.31
N THR A 644 -1.51 41.16 19.75
CA THR A 644 -2.55 40.75 18.79
C THR A 644 -3.56 41.87 18.61
N SER A 645 -3.49 42.56 17.48
CA SER A 645 -4.48 43.53 17.04
C SER A 645 -5.62 42.85 16.30
N ILE A 646 -6.84 43.33 16.52
CA ILE A 646 -8.03 42.84 15.82
C ILE A 646 -7.96 43.34 14.38
N SER A 647 -7.83 42.43 13.41
CA SER A 647 -7.69 42.74 11.98
C SER A 647 -9.01 42.73 11.20
N LYS A 648 -10.05 42.07 11.73
CA LYS A 648 -11.38 42.04 11.10
C LYS A 648 -12.49 41.97 12.13
N MET A 649 -13.53 42.78 11.94
CA MET A 649 -14.76 42.77 12.73
C MET A 649 -15.97 42.61 11.79
N ILE A 650 -16.88 41.71 12.17
CA ILE A 650 -18.12 41.45 11.41
C ILE A 650 -19.28 41.85 12.31
N TYR A 651 -20.11 42.79 11.85
CA TYR A 651 -21.29 43.24 12.60
C TYR A 651 -22.50 43.34 11.68
N LYS A 652 -23.38 42.33 11.77
CA LYS A 652 -24.61 42.19 10.96
C LYS A 652 -24.36 42.43 9.47
N ASP A 653 -24.64 43.64 9.01
CA ASP A 653 -24.68 44.04 7.60
C ASP A 653 -23.46 44.86 7.19
N PHE A 654 -22.43 44.98 8.03
CA PHE A 654 -21.16 45.58 7.65
C PHE A 654 -19.95 44.86 8.24
N GLU A 655 -18.83 44.98 7.56
CA GLU A 655 -17.53 44.49 8.00
C GLU A 655 -16.54 45.64 8.11
N ILE A 656 -15.68 45.59 9.14
CA ILE A 656 -14.55 46.50 9.31
C ILE A 656 -13.29 45.66 9.18
N ILE A 657 -12.42 46.03 8.25
CA ILE A 657 -11.11 45.42 8.06
C ILE A 657 -10.08 46.44 8.46
N MET A 658 -9.13 46.01 9.28
CA MET A 658 -8.10 46.86 9.86
C MET A 658 -6.74 46.26 9.53
N GLU A 659 -5.80 47.13 9.18
CA GLU A 659 -4.40 46.79 9.04
C GLU A 659 -3.55 47.80 9.81
N GLU A 660 -2.53 47.28 10.47
CA GLU A 660 -1.61 48.08 11.28
C GLU A 660 -0.26 48.25 10.58
N GLY A 661 0.21 49.49 10.52
CA GLY A 661 1.58 49.84 10.16
C GLY A 661 2.43 50.16 11.38
N GLU A 662 3.62 50.71 11.12
CA GLU A 662 4.56 51.17 12.14
C GLU A 662 4.00 52.39 12.90
N TYR A 663 3.41 53.35 12.19
CA TYR A 663 2.92 54.64 12.69
C TYR A 663 1.40 54.81 12.56
N ILE A 664 0.76 54.14 11.61
CA ILE A 664 -0.67 54.31 11.34
C ILE A 664 -1.46 53.01 11.54
N ARG A 665 -2.76 53.16 11.71
CA ARG A 665 -3.76 52.10 11.62
C ARG A 665 -4.79 52.51 10.61
N THR A 666 -5.05 51.67 9.62
CA THR A 666 -6.03 51.95 8.59
C THR A 666 -7.20 51.00 8.74
N ALA A 667 -8.43 51.54 8.74
CA ALA A 667 -9.65 50.75 8.75
C ALA A 667 -10.51 51.07 7.53
N ILE A 668 -10.99 50.04 6.85
CA ILE A 668 -11.96 50.15 5.77
C ILE A 668 -13.29 49.51 6.20
N ILE A 669 -14.38 50.23 5.96
CA ILE A 669 -15.74 49.81 6.31
C ILE A 669 -16.45 49.38 5.03
N CYS A 670 -16.93 48.14 5.02
CA CYS A 670 -17.63 47.53 3.91
C CYS A 670 -19.11 47.31 4.26
N SER A 671 -20.03 47.63 3.33
CA SER A 671 -21.48 47.38 3.43
C SER A 671 -21.86 45.90 3.20
N ASN A 672 -20.91 45.05 2.83
CA ASN A 672 -21.11 43.62 2.66
C ASN A 672 -19.79 42.88 2.98
N LYS A 673 -19.82 41.55 2.85
CA LYS A 673 -18.70 40.66 3.12
C LYS A 673 -17.48 41.00 2.29
N SER A 674 -16.34 41.12 2.94
CA SER A 674 -15.06 41.26 2.29
C SER A 674 -14.51 39.92 1.80
N ILE A 675 -13.72 39.99 0.74
CA ILE A 675 -12.95 38.85 0.21
C ILE A 675 -11.53 38.91 0.82
N GLY A 676 -10.85 37.76 0.91
CA GLY A 676 -9.54 37.65 1.56
C GLY A 676 -8.47 38.57 0.99
N MET A 677 -8.55 38.89 -0.30
CA MET A 677 -7.62 39.79 -0.99
C MET A 677 -7.62 41.23 -0.44
N LEU A 678 -8.65 41.67 0.31
CA LEU A 678 -8.78 43.07 0.76
C LEU A 678 -7.75 43.43 1.82
N SER A 679 -7.47 42.50 2.74
CA SER A 679 -6.42 42.68 3.74
C SER A 679 -5.05 42.87 3.08
N GLY A 680 -4.71 42.08 2.06
CA GLY A 680 -3.45 42.22 1.34
C GLY A 680 -3.34 43.51 0.52
N GLN A 681 -4.46 44.07 0.07
CA GLN A 681 -4.51 45.37 -0.58
C GLN A 681 -4.40 46.52 0.42
N LEU A 682 -5.08 46.41 1.56
CA LEU A 682 -4.99 47.36 2.66
C LEU A 682 -3.58 47.44 3.24
N LYS A 683 -2.90 46.30 3.36
CA LYS A 683 -1.50 46.22 3.75
C LYS A 683 -0.57 46.96 2.80
N ARG A 684 -0.67 46.71 1.49
CA ARG A 684 0.13 47.43 0.48
C ARG A 684 -0.14 48.93 0.50
N PHE A 685 -1.40 49.32 0.73
CA PHE A 685 -1.76 50.73 0.91
C PHE A 685 -1.10 51.34 2.14
N VAL A 686 -1.14 50.67 3.30
CA VAL A 686 -0.50 51.13 4.55
C VAL A 686 1.01 51.30 4.34
N GLU A 687 1.66 50.31 3.74
CA GLU A 687 3.09 50.36 3.43
C GLU A 687 3.44 51.55 2.51
N GLU A 688 2.70 51.74 1.41
CA GLU A 688 2.94 52.89 0.51
C GLU A 688 2.66 54.24 1.19
N PHE A 689 1.65 54.32 2.06
CA PHE A 689 1.30 55.54 2.79
C PHE A 689 2.40 55.91 3.79
N GLU A 690 2.89 54.95 4.58
CA GLU A 690 3.96 55.19 5.56
C GLU A 690 5.29 55.53 4.89
N ILE A 691 5.59 54.91 3.75
CA ILE A 691 6.77 55.27 2.96
C ILE A 691 6.69 56.72 2.49
N ARG A 692 5.51 57.13 1.99
CA ARG A 692 5.29 58.49 1.49
C ARG A 692 5.43 59.55 2.59
N HIS A 693 4.93 59.27 3.79
CA HIS A 693 4.83 60.23 4.90
C HIS A 693 5.75 59.93 6.09
N LYS A 694 6.82 59.16 5.87
CA LYS A 694 7.65 58.62 6.96
C LYS A 694 8.11 59.66 7.97
N GLN A 695 8.61 60.81 7.49
CA GLN A 695 9.11 61.87 8.36
C GLN A 695 7.97 62.60 9.08
N ASP A 696 6.87 62.87 8.37
CA ASP A 696 5.69 63.55 8.89
C ASP A 696 4.95 62.75 9.97
N LEU A 697 4.96 61.42 9.84
CA LEU A 697 4.39 60.49 10.82
C LEU A 697 5.28 60.33 12.06
N LYS A 698 6.61 60.36 11.88
CA LYS A 698 7.56 60.23 12.99
C LYS A 698 7.58 61.45 13.90
N ASP A 699 7.50 62.64 13.32
CA ASP A 699 7.51 63.93 14.04
C ASP A 699 6.10 64.55 14.13
N PHE A 700 5.06 63.70 14.17
CA PHE A 700 3.68 64.15 14.00
C PHE A 700 3.21 65.07 15.14
N GLY A 701 3.18 66.38 14.87
CA GLY A 701 2.72 67.42 15.78
C GLY A 701 1.23 67.77 15.70
N GLY A 702 0.41 66.93 15.05
CA GLY A 702 -1.05 67.14 14.94
C GLY A 702 -1.54 67.87 13.69
N ASN A 703 -0.65 68.26 12.76
CA ASN A 703 -1.06 68.93 11.51
C ASN A 703 -1.55 67.92 10.45
N ILE A 704 -2.84 67.59 10.46
CA ILE A 704 -3.43 66.62 9.52
C ILE A 704 -3.49 67.08 8.05
N LYS A 705 -3.26 68.37 7.76
CA LYS A 705 -3.41 68.89 6.38
C LYS A 705 -2.38 68.32 5.42
N ILE A 706 -1.22 67.90 5.93
CA ILE A 706 -0.11 67.32 5.15
C ILE A 706 -0.50 66.01 4.47
N PHE A 707 -1.45 65.26 5.01
CA PHE A 707 -1.88 63.96 4.47
C PHE A 707 -2.99 64.06 3.41
N ARG A 708 -3.53 65.26 3.14
CA ARG A 708 -4.67 65.43 2.23
C ARG A 708 -4.35 65.13 0.77
N ASP A 709 -3.09 65.24 0.39
CA ASP A 709 -2.59 64.91 -0.95
C ASP A 709 -2.72 63.42 -1.28
N SER A 710 -2.87 62.57 -0.25
CA SER A 710 -2.85 61.11 -0.37
C SER A 710 -4.18 60.46 -0.70
N ARG A 711 -5.17 61.28 -1.08
CA ARG A 711 -6.42 60.83 -1.70
C ARG A 711 -6.19 60.19 -3.07
N ASP A 712 -5.08 60.50 -3.73
CA ASP A 712 -4.61 59.82 -4.94
C ASP A 712 -4.30 58.33 -4.66
N LEU A 713 -3.65 58.02 -3.53
CA LEU A 713 -3.38 56.64 -3.10
C LEU A 713 -4.68 55.90 -2.79
N ILE A 714 -5.61 56.54 -2.08
CA ILE A 714 -6.90 55.93 -1.79
C ILE A 714 -7.64 55.62 -3.10
N SER A 715 -7.61 56.53 -4.07
CA SER A 715 -8.21 56.30 -5.39
C SER A 715 -7.51 55.16 -6.14
N LYS A 716 -6.16 55.15 -6.18
CA LYS A 716 -5.35 54.09 -6.81
C LYS A 716 -5.68 52.69 -6.27
N PHE A 717 -5.89 52.58 -4.96
CA PHE A 717 -6.11 51.29 -4.31
C PHE A 717 -7.58 50.91 -4.24
N PHE A 718 -8.50 51.82 -3.96
CA PHE A 718 -9.87 51.45 -3.59
C PHE A 718 -10.96 52.01 -4.51
N ARG A 719 -10.59 52.81 -5.52
CA ARG A 719 -11.53 53.24 -6.57
C ARG A 719 -11.23 52.55 -7.89
N TYR A 720 -12.29 52.27 -8.62
CA TYR A 720 -12.24 51.77 -9.98
C TYR A 720 -12.95 52.81 -10.85
N ASP A 721 -12.18 53.60 -11.59
CA ASP A 721 -12.67 54.62 -12.53
C ASP A 721 -13.04 54.03 -13.89
#